data_AF-A0A8H3DWA7-F1
#
_entry.id   AF-A0A8H3DWA7-F1
#
_cell.length_a   1.000
_cell.length_b   1.000
_cell.length_c   1.000
_cell.angle_alpha   90.00
_cell.angle_beta   90.00
_cell.angle_gamma   90.00
#
_symmetry.space_group_name_H-M   'P 1'
#
loop_
_entity.id
_entity.type
_entity.pdbx_description
1 polymer ?
#
loop_
_entity_poly.entity_id
_entity_poly.type
_entity_poly.pdbx_seq_one_letter_code
_entity_poly.pdbx_strand_id
1 'polypeptide(L)'
;MLLSRIRATALRNAPLRGTAPLSTRATKILSALDIPTDGKEVSGVYDGAWGGSGEPLVSVCPSTGETLAKVTTATPAETQKAINNSREAYVSIRNMPAPRRGELIRQIRVALAEKRNDLGALVSLEMGKIRTEGEGEVQEFVDICDYAIGLSRMMNGRVVASERPGHSILEMPNPLGVVGVLSAFNFPVAVYGWNLSLSLAAGNSTLWKPSPTTPLCAIATTKIISRVLEQNGVHGAAAGLVCGGKDVGEAVVGSSSVDMVSFTGSEAIGKVVGKAVQDRFGKVLLELGGNNASVIMPDADMALAIPAVLFGAVGTAGQRCTSTRRLYVHRSVAPEFIERLQRAYSSVTKLIGDPLASGTLMGPLHTQTAVGMFSEAIQKLKSTGSEILTGGQQHSVEGALQGGNWVLPTLAIPNKPQPRELPEIWTKETFAPVLNVAIFDEIEQAIEWNNAVPQGLSSSLWTRDMRNVGKWIGPSGSDAGIVNVNVGTSGAERPVALISGALIVSGVAGTPVGGLATDACAKVAGQSFVAPADARACLNSFPYNATLAKNVMDVVEGAISFFTFEEWQKLTPFPFTEASVNLDFEFARIRKTKYKTDYEFNRDLFNVINRLDDGHTLWLPSCYRNAFQNVLPAPVVALEKNGAQDIYIAPDAVEFLSLLGSNFTSYYDQKGFNWKKYAGAKVVTIEGLPAWAYVNLIATTQSGNWVDHNIRVNSVLSSYRVTSNAWAQRLGDLAGSLFPDKDSLTMTVIPSGAGAKVEVVKFEYRANYLGAPFVDGPSYWTANCVARSTTNGVDNRETQGTAKKISRPKLRPMATSVDGGAPEGIALPDPYLPSLPIVAGGNGQLKAYILADNKTGVLMVGSFGGDYAKFQTDTVAALANFKSAGVQQLIVDTTGNGGGYVCLGEFLINALAGTSFGYSGWESSARANPLARKIVAADIAQGINYMFYSSNRLDWAFLNNTPQPISYNYMEPPVDFVVNGQKDSNSQRFYDICTPYDVDLPAEPAFPPSKILIVGNGLCGSTCALFSGVAYEKLGIKVITFGGNPGQPMNFNGLAGNQVLEWANLDSEIKTAGLKNDPLAPPDLLVNGNIRINWRYAWSWKSKNTPLAFFVERASIRLAYTHETYMNPQNLWNFVAKTYFK
;
A
#
# COMPACT_ATOMS: atom_id res chain seq x y z
N MET A 1 -14.82 57.83 -26.96
CA MET A 1 -14.08 58.58 -28.00
C MET A 1 -12.61 58.17 -27.95
N LEU A 2 -11.95 58.04 -29.10
CA LEU A 2 -10.66 57.36 -29.37
C LEU A 2 -10.69 55.82 -29.40
N LEU A 3 -11.54 55.27 -30.26
CA LEU A 3 -11.42 53.89 -30.77
C LEU A 3 -11.53 53.95 -32.30
N SER A 4 -10.40 54.11 -32.99
CA SER A 4 -10.32 53.87 -34.43
C SER A 4 -8.88 53.54 -34.83
N ARG A 5 -8.74 52.48 -35.64
CA ARG A 5 -7.55 52.02 -36.39
C ARG A 5 -6.60 51.04 -35.70
N ILE A 6 -6.96 49.76 -35.73
CA ILE A 6 -6.04 48.73 -36.24
C ILE A 6 -6.84 47.90 -37.25
N ARG A 7 -6.60 48.15 -38.54
CA ARG A 7 -7.20 47.39 -39.65
C ARG A 7 -6.60 45.98 -39.67
N ALA A 8 -7.48 44.99 -39.76
CA ALA A 8 -7.14 43.63 -40.18
C ALA A 8 -6.49 43.68 -41.58
N THR A 9 -5.16 43.57 -41.62
CA THR A 9 -4.42 43.46 -42.88
C THR A 9 -3.18 42.61 -42.61
N ALA A 10 -3.30 41.30 -42.84
CA ALA A 10 -2.23 40.40 -43.29
C ALA A 10 -2.72 38.94 -43.22
N LEU A 11 -3.67 38.57 -44.07
CA LEU A 11 -3.93 37.20 -44.54
C LEU A 11 -4.77 37.33 -45.84
N ARG A 12 -4.25 38.09 -46.80
CA ARG A 12 -4.76 38.10 -48.17
C ARG A 12 -3.54 38.07 -49.10
N ASN A 13 -3.56 37.08 -50.00
CA ASN A 13 -2.63 36.84 -51.11
C ASN A 13 -1.36 36.03 -50.78
N ALA A 14 -1.54 34.73 -50.56
CA ALA A 14 -0.63 33.75 -51.17
C ALA A 14 -1.29 33.26 -52.48
N PRO A 15 -0.56 33.03 -53.59
CA PRO A 15 -1.16 32.59 -54.84
C PRO A 15 -1.78 31.21 -54.63
N LEU A 16 -3.07 31.08 -54.95
CA LEU A 16 -3.77 29.80 -55.03
C LEU A 16 -3.11 28.95 -56.12
N ARG A 17 -2.18 28.07 -55.74
CA ARG A 17 -1.81 26.93 -56.58
C ARG A 17 -3.07 26.06 -56.69
N GLY A 18 -3.51 25.82 -57.92
CA GLY A 18 -4.68 25.01 -58.24
C GLY A 18 -4.68 23.67 -57.49
N THR A 19 -5.88 23.14 -57.25
CA THR A 19 -6.17 21.89 -56.52
C THR A 19 -5.27 20.75 -56.96
N ALA A 20 -4.09 20.67 -56.37
CA ALA A 20 -3.24 19.50 -56.48
C ALA A 20 -3.98 18.35 -55.78
N PRO A 21 -3.99 17.15 -56.37
CA PRO A 21 -4.60 16.00 -55.72
C PRO A 21 -3.94 15.78 -54.36
N LEU A 22 -4.74 15.42 -53.35
CA LEU A 22 -4.25 15.07 -52.02
C LEU A 22 -3.14 14.02 -52.14
N SER A 23 -2.11 14.15 -51.33
CA SER A 23 -1.04 13.17 -51.22
C SER A 23 -1.60 11.82 -50.80
N THR A 24 -0.94 10.74 -51.21
CA THR A 24 -1.35 9.36 -50.89
C THR A 24 -1.40 9.14 -49.38
N ARG A 25 -0.50 9.77 -48.61
CA ARG A 25 -0.50 9.74 -47.13
C ARG A 25 -1.73 10.43 -46.54
N ALA A 26 -2.11 11.62 -47.04
CA ALA A 26 -3.27 12.36 -46.55
C ALA A 26 -4.57 11.62 -46.90
N THR A 27 -4.68 11.12 -48.13
CA THR A 27 -5.83 10.36 -48.61
C THR A 27 -6.08 9.12 -47.74
N LYS A 28 -5.01 8.37 -47.42
CA LYS A 28 -5.10 7.17 -46.58
C LYS A 28 -5.61 7.48 -45.17
N ILE A 29 -5.03 8.49 -44.52
CA ILE A 29 -5.37 8.86 -43.13
C ILE A 29 -6.80 9.41 -43.04
N LEU A 30 -7.19 10.31 -43.95
CA LEU A 30 -8.52 10.91 -43.96
C LEU A 30 -9.62 9.87 -44.24
N SER A 31 -9.38 8.97 -45.21
CA SER A 31 -10.33 7.90 -45.54
C SER A 31 -10.54 6.93 -44.36
N ALA A 32 -9.49 6.62 -43.58
CA ALA A 32 -9.60 5.73 -42.42
C ALA A 32 -10.48 6.27 -41.28
N LEU A 33 -10.73 7.58 -41.29
CA LEU A 33 -11.55 8.32 -40.32
C LEU A 33 -12.87 8.82 -40.92
N ASP A 34 -13.26 8.31 -42.09
CA ASP A 34 -14.49 8.66 -42.79
C ASP A 34 -14.60 10.17 -43.10
N ILE A 35 -13.46 10.80 -43.43
CA ILE A 35 -13.36 12.17 -43.93
C ILE A 35 -13.26 12.12 -45.47
N PRO A 36 -14.14 12.84 -46.20
CA PRO A 36 -14.10 12.88 -47.66
C PRO A 36 -12.76 13.37 -48.23
N THR A 37 -12.28 12.69 -49.28
CA THR A 37 -11.05 13.04 -50.01
C THR A 37 -11.32 13.42 -51.48
N ASP A 38 -12.59 13.62 -51.84
CA ASP A 38 -13.05 13.95 -53.20
C ASP A 38 -12.99 15.45 -53.52
N GLY A 39 -12.43 16.25 -52.60
CA GLY A 39 -12.30 17.70 -52.72
C GLY A 39 -13.55 18.50 -52.35
N LYS A 40 -14.64 17.83 -51.92
CA LYS A 40 -15.81 18.52 -51.37
C LYS A 40 -15.52 19.12 -50.00
N GLU A 41 -16.29 20.15 -49.65
CA GLU A 41 -16.21 20.75 -48.32
C GLU A 41 -16.74 19.78 -47.25
N VAL A 42 -16.11 19.79 -46.10
CA VAL A 42 -16.44 18.95 -44.95
C VAL A 42 -17.27 19.76 -43.96
N SER A 43 -18.40 19.22 -43.51
CA SER A 43 -19.26 19.86 -42.50
C SER A 43 -18.52 20.04 -41.18
N GLY A 44 -18.48 21.27 -40.67
CA GLY A 44 -17.83 21.64 -39.40
C GLY A 44 -18.80 21.79 -38.22
N VAL A 45 -20.10 21.55 -38.40
CA VAL A 45 -21.11 21.64 -37.33
C VAL A 45 -21.73 20.28 -37.09
N TYR A 46 -21.84 19.89 -35.81
CA TYR A 46 -22.60 18.72 -35.38
C TYR A 46 -23.42 19.07 -34.12
N ASP A 47 -24.74 19.08 -34.26
CA ASP A 47 -25.71 19.35 -33.19
C ASP A 47 -26.76 18.24 -33.06
N GLY A 48 -26.38 17.00 -33.43
CA GLY A 48 -27.27 15.86 -33.68
C GLY A 48 -27.41 15.54 -35.17
N ALA A 49 -27.11 16.50 -36.04
CA ALA A 49 -26.91 16.29 -37.47
C ALA A 49 -25.68 17.07 -37.96
N TRP A 50 -25.04 16.59 -39.02
CA TRP A 50 -23.93 17.31 -39.65
C TRP A 50 -24.44 18.47 -40.52
N GLY A 51 -23.80 19.63 -40.41
CA GLY A 51 -24.16 20.82 -41.18
C GLY A 51 -23.08 21.91 -41.17
N GLY A 52 -23.52 23.15 -41.35
CA GLY A 52 -22.67 24.34 -41.44
C GLY A 52 -22.89 25.07 -42.76
N SER A 53 -23.10 26.39 -42.67
CA SER A 53 -23.27 27.28 -43.82
C SER A 53 -22.44 28.57 -43.71
N GLY A 54 -21.53 28.62 -42.73
CA GLY A 54 -20.58 29.71 -42.54
C GLY A 54 -19.38 29.61 -43.47
N GLU A 55 -18.53 30.64 -43.43
CA GLU A 55 -17.32 30.72 -44.26
C GLU A 55 -16.37 29.54 -44.02
N PRO A 56 -15.89 28.85 -45.06
CA PRO A 56 -15.07 27.66 -44.88
C PRO A 56 -13.67 27.98 -44.33
N LEU A 57 -13.23 27.19 -43.35
CA LEU A 57 -11.84 27.16 -42.89
C LEU A 57 -11.01 26.26 -43.80
N VAL A 58 -9.74 26.58 -43.98
CA VAL A 58 -8.80 25.75 -44.74
C VAL A 58 -7.87 25.04 -43.76
N SER A 59 -7.92 23.71 -43.74
CA SER A 59 -6.96 22.89 -43.00
C SER A 59 -5.72 22.64 -43.85
N VAL A 60 -4.53 22.87 -43.29
CA VAL A 60 -3.25 22.83 -44.01
C VAL A 60 -2.26 21.96 -43.23
N CYS A 61 -1.54 21.08 -43.93
CA CYS A 61 -0.48 20.28 -43.34
C CYS A 61 0.76 21.16 -43.04
N PRO A 62 1.20 21.30 -41.79
CA PRO A 62 2.31 22.17 -41.42
C PRO A 62 3.68 21.67 -41.90
N SER A 63 3.77 20.40 -42.31
CA SER A 63 5.02 19.79 -42.80
C SER A 63 5.25 20.00 -44.29
N THR A 64 4.21 20.35 -45.06
CA THR A 64 4.29 20.45 -46.52
C THR A 64 3.63 21.68 -47.12
N GLY A 65 2.75 22.37 -46.36
CA GLY A 65 1.90 23.44 -46.89
C GLY A 65 0.74 22.92 -47.74
N GLU A 66 0.53 21.61 -47.81
CA GLU A 66 -0.58 20.96 -48.53
C GLU A 66 -1.93 21.32 -47.89
N THR A 67 -2.91 21.72 -48.68
CA THR A 67 -4.29 21.89 -48.20
C THR A 67 -4.96 20.52 -48.05
N LEU A 68 -5.36 20.16 -46.83
CA LEU A 68 -5.97 18.87 -46.50
C LEU A 68 -7.45 18.84 -46.82
N ALA A 69 -8.19 19.88 -46.44
CA ALA A 69 -9.62 20.01 -46.70
C ALA A 69 -10.11 21.46 -46.47
N LYS A 70 -11.30 21.76 -46.99
CA LYS A 70 -12.09 22.94 -46.61
C LYS A 70 -13.20 22.50 -45.67
N VAL A 71 -13.37 23.19 -44.54
CA VAL A 71 -14.36 22.87 -43.51
C VAL A 71 -15.38 24.00 -43.40
N THR A 72 -16.63 23.76 -43.81
CA THR A 72 -17.71 24.75 -43.72
C THR A 72 -18.05 25.00 -42.24
N THR A 73 -18.01 26.25 -41.80
CA THR A 73 -18.14 26.61 -40.37
C THR A 73 -19.58 26.86 -39.94
N ALA A 74 -19.78 27.07 -38.63
CA ALA A 74 -21.04 27.56 -38.10
C ALA A 74 -21.22 29.06 -38.36
N THR A 75 -22.41 29.46 -38.79
CA THR A 75 -22.87 30.85 -38.62
C THR A 75 -23.21 31.14 -37.15
N PRO A 76 -23.35 32.41 -36.73
CA PRO A 76 -23.84 32.74 -35.39
C PRO A 76 -25.22 32.12 -35.07
N ALA A 77 -26.11 32.04 -36.06
CA ALA A 77 -27.43 31.43 -35.91
C ALA A 77 -27.34 29.90 -35.70
N GLU A 78 -26.50 29.22 -36.47
CA GLU A 78 -26.23 27.79 -36.29
C GLU A 78 -25.51 27.50 -34.96
N THR A 79 -24.64 28.41 -34.51
CA THR A 79 -24.00 28.32 -33.18
C THR A 79 -25.04 28.38 -32.08
N GLN A 80 -25.96 29.34 -32.15
CA GLN A 80 -27.05 29.43 -31.18
C GLN A 80 -27.98 28.21 -31.22
N LYS A 81 -28.26 27.69 -32.42
CA LYS A 81 -29.01 26.44 -32.58
C LYS A 81 -28.29 25.26 -31.91
N ALA A 82 -26.99 25.10 -32.13
CA ALA A 82 -26.20 24.04 -31.51
C ALA A 82 -26.18 24.14 -29.97
N ILE A 83 -26.11 25.38 -29.42
CA ILE A 83 -26.24 25.63 -27.99
C ILE A 83 -27.62 25.17 -27.47
N ASN A 84 -28.69 25.51 -28.18
CA ASN A 84 -30.05 25.11 -27.81
C ASN A 84 -30.22 23.58 -27.83
N ASN A 85 -29.74 22.92 -28.89
CA ASN A 85 -29.77 21.46 -29.00
C ASN A 85 -28.93 20.79 -27.90
N SER A 86 -27.78 21.38 -27.54
CA SER A 86 -26.95 20.89 -26.43
C SER A 86 -27.68 21.01 -25.09
N ARG A 87 -28.47 22.08 -24.90
CA ARG A 87 -29.32 22.29 -23.72
C ARG A 87 -30.47 21.28 -23.67
N GLU A 88 -31.06 20.94 -24.80
CA GLU A 88 -32.07 19.88 -24.90
C GLU A 88 -31.47 18.50 -24.58
N ALA A 89 -30.31 18.16 -25.15
CA ALA A 89 -29.62 16.91 -24.87
C ALA A 89 -29.25 16.77 -23.39
N TYR A 90 -28.83 17.86 -22.73
CA TYR A 90 -28.54 17.89 -21.29
C TYR A 90 -29.72 17.40 -20.44
N VAL A 91 -30.97 17.71 -20.81
CA VAL A 91 -32.16 17.26 -20.05
C VAL A 91 -32.25 15.74 -19.98
N SER A 92 -31.84 15.03 -21.04
CA SER A 92 -31.78 13.57 -21.04
C SER A 92 -30.59 13.04 -20.24
N ILE A 93 -29.42 13.66 -20.37
CA ILE A 93 -28.18 13.23 -19.71
C ILE A 93 -28.26 13.38 -18.19
N ARG A 94 -28.81 14.50 -17.69
CA ARG A 94 -28.86 14.76 -16.23
C ARG A 94 -29.71 13.74 -15.48
N ASN A 95 -30.74 13.20 -16.13
CA ASN A 95 -31.64 12.18 -15.57
C ASN A 95 -31.09 10.76 -15.74
N MET A 96 -30.08 10.56 -16.58
CA MET A 96 -29.37 9.29 -16.69
C MET A 96 -28.51 9.07 -15.44
N PRO A 97 -28.63 7.94 -14.71
CA PRO A 97 -27.81 7.69 -13.53
C PRO A 97 -26.31 7.78 -13.84
N ALA A 98 -25.52 8.34 -12.92
CA ALA A 98 -24.09 8.57 -13.14
C ALA A 98 -23.32 7.31 -13.60
N PRO A 99 -23.54 6.11 -13.03
CA PRO A 99 -22.89 4.89 -13.53
C PRO A 99 -23.28 4.48 -14.95
N ARG A 100 -24.49 4.85 -15.42
CA ARG A 100 -24.92 4.61 -16.81
C ARG A 100 -24.25 5.58 -17.78
N ARG A 101 -24.00 6.82 -17.35
CA ARG A 101 -23.12 7.75 -18.10
C ARG A 101 -21.69 7.21 -18.15
N GLY A 102 -21.22 6.59 -17.07
CA GLY A 102 -19.95 5.85 -17.04
C GLY A 102 -19.89 4.73 -18.09
N GLU A 103 -20.95 3.94 -18.25
CA GLU A 103 -21.02 2.92 -19.32
C GLU A 103 -20.96 3.53 -20.73
N LEU A 104 -21.61 4.67 -20.96
CA LEU A 104 -21.51 5.40 -22.23
C LEU A 104 -20.06 5.84 -22.51
N ILE A 105 -19.38 6.37 -21.49
CA ILE A 105 -17.95 6.74 -21.56
C ILE A 105 -17.07 5.52 -21.84
N ARG A 106 -17.37 4.34 -21.26
CA ARG A 106 -16.65 3.09 -21.56
C ARG A 106 -16.76 2.70 -23.03
N GLN A 107 -17.90 2.92 -23.68
CA GLN A 107 -18.07 2.64 -25.10
C GLN A 107 -17.32 3.66 -25.97
N ILE A 108 -17.33 4.95 -25.60
CA ILE A 108 -16.50 5.99 -26.23
C ILE A 108 -15.02 5.60 -26.16
N ARG A 109 -14.57 5.16 -24.98
CA ARG A 109 -13.20 4.66 -24.74
C ARG A 109 -12.81 3.53 -25.68
N VAL A 110 -13.71 2.56 -25.93
CA VAL A 110 -13.46 1.45 -26.86
C VAL A 110 -13.34 1.96 -28.29
N ALA A 111 -14.28 2.80 -28.73
CA ALA A 111 -14.28 3.36 -30.09
C ALA A 111 -13.03 4.22 -30.37
N LEU A 112 -12.56 5.00 -29.38
CA LEU A 112 -11.32 5.76 -29.48
C LEU A 112 -10.09 4.85 -29.57
N ALA A 113 -10.04 3.78 -28.76
CA ALA A 113 -8.92 2.83 -28.77
C ALA A 113 -8.80 2.10 -30.12
N GLU A 114 -9.92 1.74 -30.74
CA GLU A 114 -9.95 1.12 -32.08
C GLU A 114 -9.40 2.06 -33.17
N LYS A 115 -9.60 3.37 -33.03
CA LYS A 115 -9.15 4.39 -33.99
C LYS A 115 -7.88 5.13 -33.56
N ARG A 116 -7.20 4.69 -32.49
CA ARG A 116 -6.05 5.38 -31.89
C ARG A 116 -4.96 5.70 -32.89
N ASN A 117 -4.57 4.73 -33.71
CA ASN A 117 -3.46 4.88 -34.65
C ASN A 117 -3.83 5.80 -35.82
N ASP A 118 -5.07 5.72 -36.31
CA ASP A 118 -5.55 6.55 -37.43
C ASP A 118 -5.74 8.01 -36.98
N LEU A 119 -6.38 8.22 -35.82
CA LEU A 119 -6.57 9.55 -35.24
C LEU A 119 -5.25 10.17 -34.81
N GLY A 120 -4.31 9.39 -34.25
CA GLY A 120 -2.97 9.85 -33.92
C GLY A 120 -2.17 10.28 -35.15
N ALA A 121 -2.30 9.55 -36.27
CA ALA A 121 -1.71 9.95 -37.54
C ALA A 121 -2.35 11.24 -38.10
N LEU A 122 -3.66 11.44 -37.92
CA LEU A 122 -4.31 12.71 -38.29
C LEU A 122 -3.81 13.88 -37.44
N VAL A 123 -3.64 13.69 -36.13
CA VAL A 123 -3.04 14.70 -35.25
C VAL A 123 -1.65 15.09 -35.77
N SER A 124 -0.81 14.12 -36.15
CA SER A 124 0.49 14.42 -36.75
C SER A 124 0.42 15.13 -38.09
N LEU A 125 -0.54 14.75 -38.95
CA LEU A 125 -0.70 15.34 -40.28
C LEU A 125 -1.22 16.78 -40.23
N GLU A 126 -2.16 17.09 -39.35
CA GLU A 126 -2.83 18.40 -39.26
C GLU A 126 -2.19 19.33 -38.22
N MET A 127 -1.77 18.83 -37.05
CA MET A 127 -1.11 19.66 -36.01
C MET A 127 0.41 19.76 -36.23
N GLY A 128 1.07 18.67 -36.63
CA GLY A 128 2.52 18.64 -36.91
C GLY A 128 3.39 17.98 -35.84
N LYS A 129 2.82 17.45 -34.76
CA LYS A 129 3.58 16.68 -33.75
C LYS A 129 3.93 15.28 -34.25
N ILE A 130 5.01 14.69 -33.75
CA ILE A 130 5.43 13.36 -34.17
C ILE A 130 4.36 12.29 -33.86
N ARG A 131 4.32 11.23 -34.68
CA ARG A 131 3.28 10.19 -34.63
C ARG A 131 3.09 9.57 -33.26
N THR A 132 4.17 9.31 -32.54
CA THR A 132 4.11 8.74 -31.19
C THR A 132 3.42 9.67 -30.20
N GLU A 133 3.61 10.99 -30.33
CA GLU A 133 2.88 11.97 -29.51
C GLU A 133 1.42 12.12 -29.95
N GLY A 134 1.12 12.01 -31.25
CA GLY A 134 -0.25 11.99 -31.76
C GLY A 134 -1.04 10.78 -31.24
N GLU A 135 -0.45 9.58 -31.32
CA GLU A 135 -1.04 8.35 -30.77
C GLU A 135 -1.13 8.39 -29.24
N GLY A 136 -0.11 8.95 -28.57
CA GLY A 136 -0.10 9.19 -27.13
C GLY A 136 -1.22 10.15 -26.69
N GLU A 137 -1.49 11.19 -27.47
CA GLU A 137 -2.59 12.13 -27.18
C GLU A 137 -3.97 11.45 -27.25
N VAL A 138 -4.18 10.56 -28.21
CA VAL A 138 -5.43 9.78 -28.27
C VAL A 138 -5.49 8.77 -27.12
N GLN A 139 -4.35 8.20 -26.72
CA GLN A 139 -4.26 7.34 -25.55
C GLN A 139 -4.61 8.07 -24.25
N GLU A 140 -4.21 9.33 -24.08
CA GLU A 140 -4.61 10.18 -22.94
C GLU A 140 -6.14 10.33 -22.87
N PHE A 141 -6.83 10.45 -24.02
CA PHE A 141 -8.29 10.48 -24.06
C PHE A 141 -8.90 9.11 -23.70
N VAL A 142 -8.34 8.01 -24.19
CA VAL A 142 -8.75 6.65 -23.78
C VAL A 142 -8.61 6.47 -22.26
N ASP A 143 -7.49 6.93 -21.70
CA ASP A 143 -7.16 6.69 -20.30
C ASP A 143 -7.94 7.59 -19.33
N ILE A 144 -8.29 8.83 -19.73
CA ILE A 144 -9.20 9.68 -18.94
C ILE A 144 -10.63 9.16 -18.98
N CYS A 145 -11.06 8.50 -20.06
CA CYS A 145 -12.34 7.81 -20.07
C CYS A 145 -12.35 6.69 -19.01
N ASP A 146 -11.27 5.89 -18.91
CA ASP A 146 -11.14 4.85 -17.88
C ASP A 146 -11.22 5.43 -16.45
N TYR A 147 -10.63 6.61 -16.23
CA TYR A 147 -10.76 7.34 -14.96
C TYR A 147 -12.19 7.83 -14.71
N ALA A 148 -12.83 8.44 -15.71
CA ALA A 148 -14.19 8.98 -15.61
C ALA A 148 -15.24 7.89 -15.38
N ILE A 149 -15.01 6.65 -15.85
CA ILE A 149 -15.84 5.49 -15.50
C ILE A 149 -15.81 5.24 -13.99
N GLY A 150 -14.63 5.24 -13.36
CA GLY A 150 -14.48 5.12 -11.91
C GLY A 150 -15.17 6.29 -11.18
N LEU A 151 -14.90 7.51 -11.63
CA LEU A 151 -15.46 8.74 -11.06
C LEU A 151 -16.99 8.77 -11.11
N SER A 152 -17.60 8.19 -12.16
CA SER A 152 -19.06 8.08 -12.30
C SER A 152 -19.76 7.35 -11.14
N ARG A 153 -18.98 6.61 -10.31
CA ARG A 153 -19.44 5.90 -9.10
C ARG A 153 -18.96 6.56 -7.80
N MET A 154 -18.21 7.66 -7.89
CA MET A 154 -17.51 8.30 -6.76
C MET A 154 -17.85 9.78 -6.58
N MET A 155 -18.73 10.37 -7.40
CA MET A 155 -19.24 11.74 -7.23
C MET A 155 -20.23 11.82 -6.05
N ASN A 156 -19.74 11.42 -4.89
CA ASN A 156 -20.50 11.39 -3.65
C ASN A 156 -20.58 12.80 -3.07
N GLY A 157 -21.76 13.14 -2.59
CA GLY A 157 -21.95 14.25 -1.67
C GLY A 157 -21.39 13.98 -0.28
N ARG A 158 -21.55 14.94 0.64
CA ARG A 158 -21.20 14.79 2.05
C ARG A 158 -22.45 14.88 2.91
N VAL A 159 -22.56 13.99 3.89
CA VAL A 159 -23.50 14.16 5.01
C VAL A 159 -22.76 14.89 6.11
N VAL A 160 -23.10 16.15 6.32
CA VAL A 160 -22.49 17.00 7.34
C VAL A 160 -23.40 16.98 8.57
N ALA A 161 -22.79 16.73 9.73
CA ALA A 161 -23.52 16.76 11.00
C ALA A 161 -24.08 18.16 11.22
N SER A 162 -25.41 18.27 11.31
CA SER A 162 -26.04 19.55 11.66
C SER A 162 -25.84 19.84 13.13
N GLU A 163 -25.50 21.08 13.47
CA GLU A 163 -25.55 21.58 14.84
C GLU A 163 -26.99 21.73 15.37
N ARG A 164 -28.00 21.70 14.49
CA ARG A 164 -29.41 21.89 14.84
C ARG A 164 -30.09 20.54 15.10
N PRO A 165 -30.73 20.33 16.27
CA PRO A 165 -31.49 19.12 16.55
C PRO A 165 -32.56 18.84 15.47
N GLY A 166 -32.68 17.58 15.05
CA GLY A 166 -33.66 17.15 14.05
C GLY A 166 -33.36 17.56 12.60
N HIS A 167 -32.16 18.06 12.31
CA HIS A 167 -31.76 18.49 10.97
C HIS A 167 -30.57 17.69 10.43
N SER A 168 -30.54 17.52 9.11
CA SER A 168 -29.40 16.98 8.37
C SER A 168 -28.91 18.03 7.37
N ILE A 169 -27.60 18.14 7.18
CA ILE A 169 -27.01 18.95 6.12
C ILE A 169 -26.45 17.98 5.06
N LEU A 170 -26.97 18.09 3.84
CA LEU A 170 -26.55 17.29 2.70
C LEU A 170 -25.88 18.20 1.68
N GLU A 171 -24.61 17.94 1.40
CA GLU A 171 -23.91 18.52 0.25
C GLU A 171 -24.16 17.59 -0.94
N MET A 172 -24.83 18.07 -1.99
CA MET A 172 -25.24 17.25 -3.14
C MET A 172 -24.70 17.84 -4.44
N PRO A 173 -23.66 17.23 -5.07
CA PRO A 173 -23.18 17.67 -6.37
C PRO A 173 -24.23 17.35 -7.44
N ASN A 174 -24.56 18.34 -8.26
CA ASN A 174 -25.48 18.21 -9.39
C ASN A 174 -24.83 18.71 -10.68
N PRO A 175 -25.25 18.20 -11.85
CA PRO A 175 -24.78 18.70 -13.14
C PRO A 175 -24.99 20.21 -13.29
N LEU A 176 -24.03 20.91 -13.90
CA LEU A 176 -24.10 22.35 -14.20
C LEU A 176 -25.08 22.65 -15.36
N GLY A 177 -25.02 21.87 -16.44
CA GLY A 177 -25.77 22.14 -17.67
C GLY A 177 -24.96 21.88 -18.94
N VAL A 178 -24.73 22.92 -19.73
CA VAL A 178 -23.93 22.90 -20.96
C VAL A 178 -22.53 23.43 -20.65
N VAL A 179 -21.51 22.62 -20.94
CA VAL A 179 -20.10 23.00 -20.86
C VAL A 179 -19.59 23.34 -22.25
N GLY A 180 -19.22 24.60 -22.47
CA GLY A 180 -18.55 25.04 -23.69
C GLY A 180 -17.05 24.79 -23.60
N VAL A 181 -16.48 23.99 -24.51
CA VAL A 181 -15.05 23.69 -24.54
C VAL A 181 -14.42 24.41 -25.72
N LEU A 182 -13.48 25.30 -25.47
CA LEU A 182 -12.69 26.00 -26.47
C LEU A 182 -11.24 25.51 -26.38
N SER A 183 -10.80 24.67 -27.31
CA SER A 183 -9.47 24.02 -27.24
C SER A 183 -8.45 24.66 -28.18
N ALA A 184 -7.17 24.62 -27.77
CA ALA A 184 -6.05 25.08 -28.58
C ALA A 184 -5.65 24.06 -29.67
N PHE A 185 -4.77 24.49 -30.58
CA PHE A 185 -4.31 23.66 -31.71
C PHE A 185 -3.33 22.56 -31.29
N ASN A 186 -2.62 22.73 -30.18
CA ASN A 186 -1.45 21.94 -29.87
C ASN A 186 -1.76 20.58 -29.23
N PHE A 187 -2.92 20.45 -28.59
CA PHE A 187 -3.51 19.19 -28.14
C PHE A 187 -4.97 19.14 -28.61
N PRO A 188 -5.20 18.93 -29.93
CA PRO A 188 -6.52 19.07 -30.55
C PRO A 188 -7.49 17.94 -30.21
N VAL A 189 -7.07 16.90 -29.48
CA VAL A 189 -7.89 15.76 -29.05
C VAL A 189 -7.91 15.63 -27.52
N ALA A 190 -6.75 15.63 -26.84
CA ALA A 190 -6.70 15.30 -25.40
C ALA A 190 -7.41 16.33 -24.51
N VAL A 191 -7.25 17.63 -24.79
CA VAL A 191 -7.89 18.70 -23.98
C VAL A 191 -9.41 18.62 -24.04
N TYR A 192 -9.95 18.36 -25.23
CA TYR A 192 -11.38 18.09 -25.39
C TYR A 192 -11.76 16.79 -24.68
N GLY A 193 -10.96 15.75 -24.82
CA GLY A 193 -11.21 14.45 -24.21
C GLY A 193 -11.30 14.48 -22.70
N TRP A 194 -10.40 15.20 -22.03
CA TRP A 194 -10.43 15.43 -20.59
C TRP A 194 -11.74 16.12 -20.17
N ASN A 195 -12.08 17.20 -20.85
CA ASN A 195 -13.28 17.97 -20.55
C ASN A 195 -14.56 17.16 -20.80
N LEU A 196 -14.69 16.54 -21.96
CA LEU A 196 -15.88 15.75 -22.33
C LEU A 196 -16.11 14.60 -21.35
N SER A 197 -15.06 13.83 -21.02
CA SER A 197 -15.19 12.64 -20.18
C SER A 197 -15.69 13.00 -18.78
N LEU A 198 -15.12 14.04 -18.18
CA LEU A 198 -15.52 14.52 -16.85
C LEU A 198 -16.87 15.24 -16.87
N SER A 199 -17.11 16.07 -17.89
CA SER A 199 -18.37 16.77 -18.12
C SER A 199 -19.54 15.80 -18.25
N LEU A 200 -19.39 14.75 -19.07
CA LEU A 200 -20.40 13.72 -19.29
C LEU A 200 -20.58 12.84 -18.05
N ALA A 201 -19.50 12.48 -17.33
CA ALA A 201 -19.61 11.75 -16.07
C ALA A 201 -20.42 12.56 -15.05
N ALA A 202 -20.13 13.86 -14.93
CA ALA A 202 -20.86 14.80 -14.07
C ALA A 202 -22.30 15.07 -14.52
N GLY A 203 -22.71 14.62 -15.72
CA GLY A 203 -24.09 14.72 -16.21
C GLY A 203 -24.39 15.97 -17.02
N ASN A 204 -23.37 16.63 -17.56
CA ASN A 204 -23.49 17.79 -18.44
C ASN A 204 -23.52 17.35 -19.92
N SER A 205 -24.01 18.23 -20.79
CA SER A 205 -23.70 18.17 -22.23
C SER A 205 -22.50 19.06 -22.53
N THR A 206 -21.80 18.76 -23.62
CA THR A 206 -20.58 19.47 -24.01
C THR A 206 -20.72 20.01 -25.44
N LEU A 207 -20.42 21.30 -25.62
CA LEU A 207 -20.34 21.94 -26.95
C LEU A 207 -18.89 22.33 -27.22
N TRP A 208 -18.28 21.73 -28.25
CA TRP A 208 -16.89 21.93 -28.58
C TRP A 208 -16.69 22.94 -29.71
N LYS A 209 -15.83 23.94 -29.46
CA LYS A 209 -15.27 24.83 -30.47
C LYS A 209 -13.75 24.57 -30.55
N PRO A 210 -13.24 23.86 -31.56
CA PRO A 210 -11.81 23.56 -31.68
C PRO A 210 -11.01 24.75 -32.20
N SER A 211 -9.68 24.65 -32.22
CA SER A 211 -8.84 25.60 -32.96
C SER A 211 -9.25 25.63 -34.44
N PRO A 212 -9.32 26.81 -35.08
CA PRO A 212 -9.63 26.92 -36.51
C PRO A 212 -8.65 26.20 -37.44
N THR A 213 -7.46 25.86 -36.94
CA THR A 213 -6.36 25.25 -37.69
C THR A 213 -6.26 23.74 -37.51
N THR A 214 -7.05 23.14 -36.61
CA THR A 214 -7.14 21.68 -36.42
C THR A 214 -8.59 21.15 -36.49
N PRO A 215 -9.41 21.57 -37.48
CA PRO A 215 -10.81 21.18 -37.54
C PRO A 215 -11.01 19.71 -37.91
N LEU A 216 -10.10 19.07 -38.65
CA LEU A 216 -10.26 17.67 -39.06
C LEU A 216 -10.09 16.70 -37.89
N CYS A 217 -9.13 16.96 -37.00
CA CYS A 217 -8.99 16.24 -35.72
C CYS A 217 -10.31 16.28 -34.93
N ALA A 218 -10.96 17.45 -34.91
CA ALA A 218 -12.21 17.63 -34.19
C ALA A 218 -13.39 16.91 -34.84
N ILE A 219 -13.48 16.97 -36.16
CA ILE A 219 -14.51 16.26 -36.94
C ILE A 219 -14.35 14.74 -36.78
N ALA A 220 -13.14 14.20 -36.92
CA ALA A 220 -12.87 12.77 -36.74
C ALA A 220 -13.26 12.30 -35.33
N THR A 221 -12.84 13.04 -34.30
CA THR A 221 -13.15 12.74 -32.90
C THR A 221 -14.66 12.77 -32.65
N THR A 222 -15.35 13.79 -33.18
CA THR A 222 -16.81 13.93 -33.07
C THR A 222 -17.55 12.81 -33.79
N LYS A 223 -17.10 12.37 -34.97
CA LYS A 223 -17.66 11.21 -35.69
C LYS A 223 -17.55 9.91 -34.89
N ILE A 224 -16.44 9.71 -34.17
CA ILE A 224 -16.25 8.53 -33.32
C ILE A 224 -17.24 8.55 -32.13
N ILE A 225 -17.35 9.69 -31.45
CA ILE A 225 -18.19 9.83 -30.26
C ILE A 225 -19.68 9.80 -30.61
N SER A 226 -20.10 10.54 -31.63
CA SER A 226 -21.50 10.63 -32.07
C SER A 226 -22.12 9.27 -32.35
N ARG A 227 -21.40 8.37 -33.04
CA ARG A 227 -21.86 7.00 -33.30
C ARG A 227 -22.21 6.25 -32.02
N VAL A 228 -21.40 6.40 -30.97
CA VAL A 228 -21.65 5.75 -29.67
C VAL A 228 -22.89 6.36 -29.00
N LEU A 229 -23.05 7.68 -29.04
CA LEU A 229 -24.24 8.35 -28.50
C LEU A 229 -25.52 7.89 -29.20
N GLU A 230 -25.51 7.91 -30.54
CA GLU A 230 -26.64 7.52 -31.39
C GLU A 230 -27.03 6.05 -31.17
N GLN A 231 -26.06 5.13 -31.07
CA GLN A 231 -26.30 3.71 -30.76
C GLN A 231 -26.96 3.47 -29.40
N ASN A 232 -26.78 4.39 -28.45
CA ASN A 232 -27.38 4.32 -27.12
C ASN A 232 -28.67 5.15 -27.00
N GLY A 233 -29.19 5.68 -28.12
CA GLY A 233 -30.38 6.53 -28.13
C GLY A 233 -30.19 7.87 -27.42
N VAL A 234 -28.94 8.32 -27.25
CA VAL A 234 -28.60 9.61 -26.67
C VAL A 234 -28.50 10.64 -27.80
N HIS A 235 -29.15 11.79 -27.62
CA HIS A 235 -29.11 12.86 -28.62
C HIS A 235 -27.65 13.32 -28.86
N GLY A 236 -27.21 13.30 -30.11
CA GLY A 236 -25.81 13.59 -30.49
C GLY A 236 -25.27 14.93 -29.99
N ALA A 237 -26.13 15.93 -29.83
CA ALA A 237 -25.78 17.23 -29.23
C ALA A 237 -25.28 17.16 -27.77
N ALA A 238 -25.35 15.99 -27.10
CA ALA A 238 -24.67 15.78 -25.82
C ALA A 238 -23.14 15.97 -25.93
N ALA A 239 -22.57 15.78 -27.13
CA ALA A 239 -21.19 16.06 -27.48
C ALA A 239 -21.13 16.81 -28.83
N GLY A 240 -21.68 18.03 -28.85
CA GLY A 240 -21.79 18.86 -30.06
C GLY A 240 -20.46 19.49 -30.50
N LEU A 241 -20.39 19.89 -31.77
CA LEU A 241 -19.24 20.53 -32.41
C LEU A 241 -19.67 21.78 -33.20
N VAL A 242 -18.93 22.88 -33.04
CA VAL A 242 -19.06 24.11 -33.85
C VAL A 242 -17.68 24.61 -34.27
N CYS A 243 -17.22 24.20 -35.45
CA CYS A 243 -16.03 24.79 -36.08
C CYS A 243 -16.32 26.24 -36.50
N GLY A 244 -15.37 27.14 -36.27
CA GLY A 244 -15.54 28.55 -36.61
C GLY A 244 -14.43 29.44 -36.10
N GLY A 245 -14.51 30.73 -36.45
CA GLY A 245 -13.53 31.75 -36.07
C GLY A 245 -13.81 32.39 -34.71
N LYS A 246 -13.41 33.64 -34.57
CA LYS A 246 -13.59 34.44 -33.34
C LYS A 246 -15.06 34.66 -33.02
N ASP A 247 -15.88 34.89 -34.03
CA ASP A 247 -17.32 35.12 -33.97
C ASP A 247 -18.08 33.95 -33.31
N VAL A 248 -17.79 32.71 -33.71
CA VAL A 248 -18.38 31.50 -33.08
C VAL A 248 -17.92 31.37 -31.63
N GLY A 249 -16.63 31.67 -31.36
CA GLY A 249 -16.10 31.67 -30.00
C GLY A 249 -16.78 32.70 -29.08
N GLU A 250 -16.95 33.93 -29.56
CA GLU A 250 -17.65 35.01 -28.85
C GLU A 250 -19.13 34.66 -28.59
N ALA A 251 -19.80 34.03 -29.55
CA ALA A 251 -21.17 33.57 -29.38
C ALA A 251 -21.29 32.51 -28.26
N VAL A 252 -20.41 31.51 -28.21
CA VAL A 252 -20.39 30.50 -27.13
C VAL A 252 -20.06 31.14 -25.78
N VAL A 253 -19.05 31.99 -25.75
CA VAL A 253 -18.56 32.66 -24.53
C VAL A 253 -19.63 33.61 -23.95
N GLY A 254 -20.32 34.37 -24.80
CA GLY A 254 -21.33 35.35 -24.40
C GLY A 254 -22.71 34.75 -24.10
N SER A 255 -22.96 33.48 -24.44
CA SER A 255 -24.28 32.88 -24.25
C SER A 255 -24.56 32.50 -22.79
N SER A 256 -25.65 33.02 -22.23
CA SER A 256 -26.16 32.58 -20.90
C SER A 256 -26.66 31.14 -20.90
N SER A 257 -26.84 30.52 -22.07
CA SER A 257 -27.21 29.11 -22.19
C SER A 257 -26.02 28.15 -22.07
N VAL A 258 -24.81 28.67 -21.87
CA VAL A 258 -23.58 27.90 -21.60
C VAL A 258 -23.13 28.19 -20.16
N ASP A 259 -23.34 27.24 -19.24
CA ASP A 259 -23.18 27.49 -17.79
C ASP A 259 -21.71 27.54 -17.36
N MET A 260 -20.84 26.82 -18.09
CA MET A 260 -19.40 26.82 -17.85
C MET A 260 -18.64 26.84 -19.17
N VAL A 261 -17.57 27.63 -19.24
CA VAL A 261 -16.64 27.65 -20.36
C VAL A 261 -15.26 27.15 -19.91
N SER A 262 -14.83 26.03 -20.47
CA SER A 262 -13.44 25.59 -20.41
C SER A 262 -12.70 26.16 -21.61
N PHE A 263 -11.76 27.07 -21.38
CA PHE A 263 -10.93 27.67 -22.41
C PHE A 263 -9.47 27.29 -22.21
N THR A 264 -8.87 26.71 -23.26
CA THR A 264 -7.45 26.43 -23.34
C THR A 264 -6.81 27.24 -24.46
N GLY A 265 -5.82 28.07 -24.14
CA GLY A 265 -5.20 28.96 -25.13
C GLY A 265 -4.25 29.99 -24.53
N SER A 266 -4.00 31.08 -25.26
CA SER A 266 -3.08 32.12 -24.79
C SER A 266 -3.67 32.96 -23.65
N GLU A 267 -2.81 33.47 -22.78
CA GLU A 267 -3.20 34.33 -21.65
C GLU A 267 -4.01 35.56 -22.08
N ALA A 268 -3.62 36.16 -23.22
CA ALA A 268 -4.28 37.33 -23.78
C ALA A 268 -5.76 37.07 -24.12
N ILE A 269 -6.06 35.91 -24.71
CA ILE A 269 -7.43 35.53 -25.05
C ILE A 269 -8.16 34.98 -23.83
N GLY A 270 -7.49 34.22 -22.96
CA GLY A 270 -8.03 33.73 -21.70
C GLY A 270 -8.58 34.85 -20.82
N LYS A 271 -7.87 35.99 -20.75
CA LYS A 271 -8.35 37.19 -20.04
C LYS A 271 -9.62 37.77 -20.63
N VAL A 272 -9.79 37.74 -21.95
CA VAL A 272 -11.01 38.21 -22.63
C VAL A 272 -12.17 37.27 -22.33
N VAL A 273 -11.94 35.96 -22.46
CA VAL A 273 -12.95 34.93 -22.18
C VAL A 273 -13.38 34.98 -20.72
N GLY A 274 -12.42 35.01 -19.79
CA GLY A 274 -12.68 35.09 -18.35
C GLY A 274 -13.59 36.26 -17.98
N LYS A 275 -13.31 37.45 -18.50
CA LYS A 275 -14.15 38.64 -18.29
C LYS A 275 -15.55 38.44 -18.87
N ALA A 276 -15.66 38.05 -20.13
CA ALA A 276 -16.94 37.94 -20.82
C ALA A 276 -17.88 36.90 -20.18
N VAL A 277 -17.34 35.77 -19.69
CA VAL A 277 -18.14 34.77 -18.96
C VAL A 277 -18.53 35.27 -17.57
N GLN A 278 -17.61 35.94 -16.87
CA GLN A 278 -17.88 36.49 -15.54
C GLN A 278 -18.92 37.63 -15.57
N ASP A 279 -18.94 38.44 -16.64
CA ASP A 279 -19.93 39.52 -16.85
C ASP A 279 -21.38 38.99 -16.88
N ARG A 280 -21.56 37.71 -17.25
CA ARG A 280 -22.84 37.00 -17.21
C ARG A 280 -22.95 35.96 -16.09
N PHE A 281 -22.07 36.02 -15.09
CA PHE A 281 -22.01 35.10 -13.93
C PHE A 281 -21.85 33.61 -14.28
N GLY A 282 -21.30 33.29 -15.45
CA GLY A 282 -20.95 31.91 -15.80
C GLY A 282 -19.70 31.41 -15.06
N LYS A 283 -19.46 30.09 -15.09
CA LYS A 283 -18.23 29.49 -14.56
C LYS A 283 -17.15 29.42 -15.64
N VAL A 284 -15.90 29.57 -15.25
CA VAL A 284 -14.74 29.42 -16.15
C VAL A 284 -13.77 28.37 -15.64
N LEU A 285 -13.14 27.67 -16.58
CA LEU A 285 -11.93 26.89 -16.35
C LEU A 285 -10.93 27.37 -17.40
N LEU A 286 -9.81 27.96 -16.97
CA LEU A 286 -8.86 28.64 -17.83
C LEU A 286 -7.50 27.92 -17.78
N GLU A 287 -7.16 27.21 -18.85
CA GLU A 287 -5.86 26.55 -19.04
C GLU A 287 -5.02 27.38 -20.00
N LEU A 288 -4.15 28.24 -19.46
CA LEU A 288 -3.46 29.27 -20.24
C LEU A 288 -2.00 28.91 -20.58
N GLY A 289 -1.22 29.90 -21.01
CA GLY A 289 0.18 29.74 -21.42
C GLY A 289 1.11 29.35 -20.27
N GLY A 290 2.28 28.80 -20.62
CA GLY A 290 3.28 28.37 -19.65
C GLY A 290 4.69 28.81 -20.06
N ASN A 291 5.42 29.40 -19.10
CA ASN A 291 6.82 29.79 -19.27
C ASN A 291 7.70 29.00 -18.29
N ASN A 292 7.70 27.68 -18.49
CA ASN A 292 8.13 26.71 -17.50
C ASN A 292 9.65 26.68 -17.34
N ALA A 293 10.11 26.52 -16.10
CA ALA A 293 11.53 26.47 -15.78
C ALA A 293 12.00 25.10 -15.27
N SER A 294 13.26 24.80 -15.55
CA SER A 294 13.97 23.63 -15.01
C SER A 294 15.22 24.12 -14.27
N VAL A 295 15.42 23.69 -13.02
CA VAL A 295 16.52 24.11 -12.13
C VAL A 295 17.47 22.93 -11.90
N ILE A 296 18.76 23.10 -12.21
CA ILE A 296 19.79 22.07 -12.08
C ILE A 296 20.72 22.39 -10.92
N MET A 297 20.67 21.59 -9.85
CA MET A 297 21.56 21.69 -8.69
C MET A 297 22.89 20.94 -8.94
N PRO A 298 23.95 21.19 -8.14
CA PRO A 298 25.25 20.52 -8.30
C PRO A 298 25.21 19.00 -8.25
N ASP A 299 24.27 18.47 -7.49
CA ASP A 299 24.10 17.04 -7.22
C ASP A 299 23.05 16.37 -8.14
N ALA A 300 22.58 17.11 -9.16
CA ALA A 300 21.65 16.60 -10.15
C ALA A 300 22.23 15.39 -10.90
N ASP A 301 21.38 14.39 -11.14
CA ASP A 301 21.74 13.29 -12.03
C ASP A 301 21.74 13.78 -13.48
N MET A 302 22.93 14.09 -14.01
CA MET A 302 23.07 14.61 -15.37
C MET A 302 22.59 13.62 -16.44
N ALA A 303 22.68 12.30 -16.19
CA ALA A 303 22.24 11.29 -17.14
C ALA A 303 20.72 11.29 -17.29
N LEU A 304 19.99 11.74 -16.26
CA LEU A 304 18.54 11.90 -16.28
C LEU A 304 18.13 13.32 -16.72
N ALA A 305 18.79 14.35 -16.20
CA ALA A 305 18.41 15.75 -16.40
C ALA A 305 18.59 16.22 -17.84
N ILE A 306 19.70 15.87 -18.51
CA ILE A 306 19.98 16.30 -19.88
C ILE A 306 18.92 15.80 -20.88
N PRO A 307 18.60 14.49 -20.98
CA PRO A 307 17.59 14.03 -21.93
C PRO A 307 16.19 14.57 -21.59
N ALA A 308 15.86 14.75 -20.31
CA ALA A 308 14.57 15.31 -19.90
C ALA A 308 14.42 16.79 -20.25
N VAL A 309 15.47 17.60 -20.05
CA VAL A 309 15.49 19.03 -20.45
C VAL A 309 15.41 19.15 -21.96
N LEU A 310 16.17 18.33 -22.71
CA LEU A 310 16.11 18.27 -24.17
C LEU A 310 14.70 17.96 -24.65
N PHE A 311 14.09 16.89 -24.13
CA PHE A 311 12.72 16.50 -24.51
C PHE A 311 11.69 17.56 -24.13
N GLY A 312 11.80 18.17 -22.94
CA GLY A 312 10.88 19.22 -22.51
C GLY A 312 10.96 20.49 -23.36
N ALA A 313 12.15 20.85 -23.84
CA ALA A 313 12.35 22.05 -24.66
C ALA A 313 12.06 21.82 -26.16
N VAL A 314 12.44 20.66 -26.70
CA VAL A 314 12.40 20.38 -28.15
C VAL A 314 11.17 19.56 -28.54
N GLY A 315 10.63 18.74 -27.64
CA GLY A 315 9.43 17.93 -27.86
C GLY A 315 8.26 18.78 -28.37
N THR A 316 7.50 18.24 -29.33
CA THR A 316 6.44 18.97 -30.04
C THR A 316 6.91 20.31 -30.66
N ALA A 317 8.19 20.43 -31.02
CA ALA A 317 8.81 21.68 -31.47
C ALA A 317 8.60 22.86 -30.49
N GLY A 318 8.61 22.60 -29.18
CA GLY A 318 8.43 23.63 -28.14
C GLY A 318 7.00 24.21 -28.04
N GLN A 319 6.02 23.52 -28.65
CA GLN A 319 4.62 23.96 -28.72
C GLN A 319 3.73 23.24 -27.69
N ARG A 320 4.28 22.83 -26.55
CA ARG A 320 3.47 22.41 -25.39
C ARG A 320 3.28 23.63 -24.49
N CYS A 321 2.13 23.70 -23.82
CA CYS A 321 1.97 24.63 -22.69
C CYS A 321 3.01 24.33 -21.59
N THR A 322 3.40 23.06 -21.43
CA THR A 322 4.40 22.56 -20.47
C THR A 322 5.84 22.49 -21.01
N SER A 323 6.15 23.10 -22.17
CA SER A 323 7.51 23.08 -22.72
C SER A 323 8.49 23.81 -21.80
N THR A 324 9.69 23.25 -21.60
CA THR A 324 10.77 23.92 -20.87
C THR A 324 11.28 25.09 -21.69
N ARG A 325 11.11 26.32 -21.19
CA ARG A 325 11.56 27.55 -21.87
C ARG A 325 12.70 28.25 -21.15
N ARG A 326 12.82 28.00 -19.84
CA ARG A 326 13.86 28.55 -18.98
C ARG A 326 14.64 27.43 -18.32
N LEU A 327 15.96 27.51 -18.35
CA LEU A 327 16.86 26.57 -17.69
C LEU A 327 17.77 27.34 -16.75
N TYR A 328 17.71 27.03 -15.46
CA TYR A 328 18.57 27.58 -14.43
C TYR A 328 19.59 26.52 -14.05
N VAL A 329 20.88 26.81 -14.20
CA VAL A 329 21.96 25.84 -13.92
C VAL A 329 22.90 26.40 -12.88
N HIS A 330 23.17 25.61 -11.84
CA HIS A 330 24.10 26.02 -10.79
C HIS A 330 25.52 26.20 -11.37
N ARG A 331 26.21 27.26 -10.94
CA ARG A 331 27.53 27.68 -11.46
C ARG A 331 28.55 26.54 -11.54
N SER A 332 28.62 25.69 -10.53
CA SER A 332 29.58 24.57 -10.46
C SER A 332 29.44 23.53 -11.56
N VAL A 333 28.24 23.36 -12.14
CA VAL A 333 27.95 22.33 -13.16
C VAL A 333 27.61 22.94 -14.52
N ALA A 334 27.47 24.27 -14.60
CA ALA A 334 27.06 24.98 -15.81
C ALA A 334 27.95 24.68 -17.05
N PRO A 335 29.30 24.68 -16.97
CA PRO A 335 30.13 24.40 -18.15
C PRO A 335 29.86 23.01 -18.75
N GLU A 336 29.86 21.97 -17.91
CA GLU A 336 29.63 20.59 -18.36
C GLU A 336 28.19 20.40 -18.88
N PHE A 337 27.20 20.90 -18.15
CA PHE A 337 25.80 20.71 -18.49
C PHE A 337 25.46 21.36 -19.84
N ILE A 338 25.91 22.60 -20.05
CA ILE A 338 25.64 23.36 -21.28
C ILE A 338 26.34 22.69 -22.47
N GLU A 339 27.59 22.27 -22.34
CA GLU A 339 28.32 21.56 -23.42
C GLU A 339 27.60 20.26 -23.83
N ARG A 340 27.19 19.46 -22.84
CA ARG A 340 26.47 18.20 -23.11
C ARG A 340 25.09 18.45 -23.72
N LEU A 341 24.36 19.46 -23.26
CA LEU A 341 23.07 19.83 -23.82
C LEU A 341 23.21 20.35 -25.26
N GLN A 342 24.23 21.16 -25.56
CA GLN A 342 24.51 21.65 -26.91
C GLN A 342 24.83 20.49 -27.89
N ARG A 343 25.60 19.49 -27.45
CA ARG A 343 25.81 18.25 -28.23
C ARG A 343 24.50 17.51 -28.47
N ALA A 344 23.64 17.42 -27.46
CA ALA A 344 22.34 16.77 -27.58
C ALA A 344 21.42 17.50 -28.57
N TYR A 345 21.35 18.84 -28.53
CA TYR A 345 20.64 19.65 -29.53
C TYR A 345 21.16 19.40 -30.95
N SER A 346 22.48 19.32 -31.11
CA SER A 346 23.12 19.07 -32.41
C SER A 346 22.75 17.70 -32.98
N SER A 347 22.51 16.70 -32.12
CA SER A 347 22.05 15.38 -32.56
C SER A 347 20.60 15.39 -33.07
N VAL A 348 19.74 16.24 -32.50
CA VAL A 348 18.32 16.34 -32.91
C VAL A 348 18.16 16.99 -34.28
N THR A 349 19.07 17.88 -34.68
CA THR A 349 19.03 18.56 -36.00
C THR A 349 18.94 17.57 -37.17
N LYS A 350 19.55 16.38 -37.05
CA LYS A 350 19.48 15.32 -38.09
C LYS A 350 18.21 14.49 -38.04
N LEU A 351 17.41 14.64 -37.00
CA LEU A 351 16.17 13.90 -36.71
C LEU A 351 14.94 14.80 -36.82
N ILE A 352 15.10 15.99 -37.43
CA ILE A 352 14.00 16.85 -37.89
C ILE A 352 13.50 16.29 -39.21
N GLY A 353 12.19 16.07 -39.34
CA GLY A 353 11.62 15.45 -40.53
C GLY A 353 10.11 15.30 -40.49
N ASP A 354 9.56 14.51 -41.41
CA ASP A 354 8.11 14.24 -41.47
C ASP A 354 7.65 13.68 -40.11
N PRO A 355 6.68 14.31 -39.42
CA PRO A 355 6.17 13.79 -38.16
C PRO A 355 5.53 12.40 -38.26
N LEU A 356 5.13 11.96 -39.46
CA LEU A 356 4.59 10.62 -39.70
C LEU A 356 5.67 9.53 -39.85
N ALA A 357 6.93 9.93 -40.10
CA ALA A 357 8.03 9.00 -40.30
C ALA A 357 8.57 8.46 -38.97
N SER A 358 8.96 7.18 -38.97
CA SER A 358 9.62 6.56 -37.82
C SER A 358 11.02 7.16 -37.64
N GLY A 359 11.40 7.48 -36.39
CA GLY A 359 12.69 8.04 -36.05
C GLY A 359 12.77 9.57 -36.06
N THR A 360 11.73 10.27 -36.53
CA THR A 360 11.61 11.73 -36.37
C THR A 360 11.43 12.08 -34.89
N LEU A 361 12.25 12.98 -34.36
CA LEU A 361 12.14 13.48 -32.98
C LEU A 361 11.54 14.88 -32.89
N MET A 362 11.53 15.64 -33.99
CA MET A 362 10.98 16.99 -34.03
C MET A 362 10.29 17.26 -35.38
N GLY A 363 9.01 17.64 -35.32
CA GLY A 363 8.21 18.09 -36.46
C GLY A 363 8.31 19.60 -36.70
N PRO A 364 7.50 20.16 -37.61
CA PRO A 364 7.47 21.59 -37.89
C PRO A 364 6.76 22.39 -36.79
N LEU A 365 6.90 23.72 -36.83
CA LEU A 365 5.95 24.60 -36.16
C LEU A 365 4.56 24.50 -36.82
N HIS A 366 3.51 24.77 -36.07
CA HIS A 366 2.15 24.54 -36.56
C HIS A 366 1.74 25.53 -37.68
N THR A 367 2.26 26.76 -37.67
CA THR A 367 1.91 27.78 -38.68
C THR A 367 3.10 28.66 -39.08
N GLN A 368 3.00 29.31 -40.24
CA GLN A 368 3.95 30.33 -40.66
C GLN A 368 4.00 31.53 -39.70
N THR A 369 2.88 31.85 -39.03
CA THR A 369 2.85 32.87 -37.98
C THR A 369 3.75 32.50 -36.81
N ALA A 370 3.76 31.22 -36.40
CA ALA A 370 4.67 30.74 -35.37
C ALA A 370 6.15 30.84 -35.79
N VAL A 371 6.48 30.62 -37.07
CA VAL A 371 7.82 30.86 -37.63
C VAL A 371 8.21 32.34 -37.53
N GLY A 372 7.26 33.25 -37.76
CA GLY A 372 7.43 34.69 -37.54
C GLY A 372 7.75 35.01 -36.08
N MET A 373 6.95 34.49 -35.15
CA MET A 373 7.17 34.66 -33.70
C MET A 373 8.54 34.12 -33.24
N PHE A 374 8.95 32.96 -33.77
CA PHE A 374 10.29 32.41 -33.55
C PHE A 374 11.37 33.38 -34.04
N SER A 375 11.25 33.87 -35.27
CA SER A 375 12.23 34.77 -35.88
C SER A 375 12.36 36.10 -35.12
N GLU A 376 11.25 36.64 -34.63
CA GLU A 376 11.22 37.83 -33.75
C GLU A 376 11.94 37.58 -32.43
N ALA A 377 11.70 36.42 -31.78
CA ALA A 377 12.38 36.06 -30.54
C ALA A 377 13.90 35.94 -30.72
N ILE A 378 14.35 35.35 -31.83
CA ILE A 378 15.78 35.27 -32.17
C ILE A 378 16.38 36.67 -32.42
N GLN A 379 15.70 37.54 -33.15
CA GLN A 379 16.15 38.91 -33.36
C GLN A 379 16.25 39.67 -32.03
N LYS A 380 15.31 39.43 -31.11
CA LYS A 380 15.36 40.02 -29.76
C LYS A 380 16.56 39.53 -28.96
N LEU A 381 16.87 38.23 -28.99
CA LEU A 381 18.07 37.67 -28.37
C LEU A 381 19.34 38.32 -28.93
N LYS A 382 19.44 38.49 -30.26
CA LYS A 382 20.59 39.16 -30.90
C LYS A 382 20.71 40.64 -30.49
N SER A 383 19.61 41.39 -30.53
CA SER A 383 19.62 42.83 -30.22
C SER A 383 19.91 43.15 -28.75
N THR A 384 19.68 42.20 -27.85
CA THR A 384 19.99 42.34 -26.42
C THR A 384 21.41 41.91 -26.07
N GLY A 385 22.20 41.41 -27.03
CA GLY A 385 23.55 40.91 -26.79
C GLY A 385 23.59 39.52 -26.17
N SER A 386 22.51 38.74 -26.29
CA SER A 386 22.45 37.35 -25.83
C SER A 386 23.32 36.45 -26.72
N GLU A 387 23.99 35.48 -26.11
CA GLU A 387 24.77 34.48 -26.83
C GLU A 387 23.85 33.34 -27.31
N ILE A 388 23.85 33.03 -28.61
CA ILE A 388 23.13 31.89 -29.16
C ILE A 388 24.12 30.74 -29.36
N LEU A 389 23.99 29.67 -28.57
CA LEU A 389 24.90 28.54 -28.57
C LEU A 389 24.66 27.58 -29.74
N THR A 390 23.40 27.38 -30.11
CA THR A 390 23.03 26.57 -31.29
C THR A 390 21.63 26.94 -31.79
N GLY A 391 21.36 26.65 -33.07
CA GLY A 391 20.09 26.96 -33.73
C GLY A 391 19.95 28.44 -34.12
N GLY A 392 18.81 29.04 -33.80
CA GLY A 392 18.53 30.47 -34.05
C GLY A 392 18.28 30.81 -35.52
N GLN A 393 17.86 29.83 -36.33
CA GLN A 393 17.62 30.00 -37.77
C GLN A 393 16.40 29.17 -38.20
N GLN A 394 15.74 29.62 -39.27
CA GLN A 394 14.79 28.77 -39.99
C GLN A 394 15.55 27.60 -40.62
N HIS A 395 14.88 26.47 -40.78
CA HIS A 395 15.44 25.27 -41.38
C HIS A 395 14.76 25.01 -42.72
N SER A 396 15.46 24.37 -43.64
CA SER A 396 14.90 23.94 -44.93
C SER A 396 15.04 22.43 -45.02
N VAL A 397 13.94 21.73 -45.26
CA VAL A 397 13.91 20.28 -45.49
C VAL A 397 13.70 20.03 -46.98
N GLU A 398 14.42 19.06 -47.53
CA GLU A 398 14.38 18.76 -48.96
C GLU A 398 13.14 17.94 -49.37
N GLY A 399 12.90 17.85 -50.69
CA GLY A 399 11.86 17.01 -51.27
C GLY A 399 10.43 17.50 -50.98
N ALA A 400 9.51 16.57 -50.73
CA ALA A 400 8.09 16.85 -50.54
C ALA A 400 7.75 17.73 -49.32
N LEU A 401 8.72 17.95 -48.42
CA LEU A 401 8.58 18.71 -47.17
C LEU A 401 9.04 20.17 -47.27
N GLN A 402 9.50 20.62 -48.44
CA GLN A 402 10.06 21.97 -48.64
C GLN A 402 9.10 23.11 -48.25
N GLY A 403 7.79 22.88 -48.32
CA GLY A 403 6.76 23.86 -47.94
C GLY A 403 6.39 23.89 -46.46
N GLY A 404 7.09 23.17 -45.59
CA GLY A 404 6.78 23.09 -44.16
C GLY A 404 7.38 24.22 -43.31
N ASN A 405 6.85 24.39 -42.10
CA ASN A 405 7.22 25.44 -41.15
C ASN A 405 8.42 25.04 -40.27
N TRP A 406 9.60 24.87 -40.86
CA TRP A 406 10.76 24.29 -40.17
C TRP A 406 11.65 25.33 -39.49
N VAL A 407 12.08 25.04 -38.26
CA VAL A 407 13.03 25.86 -37.50
C VAL A 407 14.05 24.96 -36.78
N LEU A 408 15.23 25.50 -36.50
CA LEU A 408 16.21 24.81 -35.64
C LEU A 408 15.91 25.10 -34.16
N PRO A 409 15.90 24.07 -33.28
CA PRO A 409 15.75 24.28 -31.84
C PRO A 409 16.90 25.14 -31.33
N THR A 410 16.58 26.17 -30.56
CA THR A 410 17.53 27.20 -30.16
C THR A 410 17.87 27.10 -28.69
N LEU A 411 19.17 27.14 -28.39
CA LEU A 411 19.70 27.27 -27.03
C LEU A 411 20.45 28.60 -26.93
N ALA A 412 20.07 29.45 -25.99
CA ALA A 412 20.66 30.77 -25.81
C ALA A 412 20.99 31.07 -24.34
N ILE A 413 22.06 31.82 -24.11
CA ILE A 413 22.40 32.43 -22.81
C ILE A 413 22.16 33.93 -22.92
N PRO A 414 21.05 34.46 -22.37
CA PRO A 414 20.86 35.90 -22.28
C PRO A 414 21.98 36.57 -21.47
N ASN A 415 22.40 37.76 -21.89
CA ASN A 415 23.50 38.49 -21.25
C ASN A 415 23.22 38.93 -19.79
N LYS A 416 21.95 38.91 -19.38
CA LYS A 416 21.50 39.14 -18.01
C LYS A 416 20.65 37.97 -17.54
N PRO A 417 20.96 37.36 -16.38
CA PRO A 417 20.33 36.11 -15.95
C PRO A 417 18.96 36.29 -15.30
N GLN A 418 18.56 37.52 -14.93
CA GLN A 418 17.39 37.77 -14.10
C GLN A 418 16.15 38.26 -14.89
N PRO A 419 14.94 37.72 -14.61
CA PRO A 419 13.71 38.16 -15.28
C PRO A 419 13.38 39.65 -15.12
N ARG A 420 13.72 40.27 -13.99
CA ARG A 420 13.47 41.70 -13.76
C ARG A 420 14.35 42.62 -14.61
N GLU A 421 15.56 42.20 -14.93
CA GLU A 421 16.52 43.04 -15.66
C GLU A 421 16.37 42.94 -17.19
N LEU A 422 15.80 41.82 -17.67
CA LEU A 422 15.56 41.57 -19.09
C LEU A 422 14.19 40.91 -19.33
N PRO A 423 13.09 41.58 -18.92
CA PRO A 423 11.76 40.98 -18.88
C PRO A 423 11.26 40.53 -20.25
N GLU A 424 11.64 41.23 -21.32
CA GLU A 424 11.19 40.94 -22.68
C GLU A 424 11.62 39.55 -23.20
N ILE A 425 12.69 38.96 -22.64
CA ILE A 425 13.16 37.61 -22.96
C ILE A 425 12.67 36.59 -21.94
N TRP A 426 12.71 36.94 -20.65
CA TRP A 426 12.44 35.98 -19.58
C TRP A 426 10.96 35.81 -19.24
N THR A 427 10.12 36.83 -19.42
CA THR A 427 8.71 36.81 -18.97
C THR A 427 7.70 36.53 -20.09
N LYS A 428 8.10 36.69 -21.35
CA LYS A 428 7.23 36.50 -22.51
C LYS A 428 7.26 35.04 -22.98
N GLU A 429 6.12 34.38 -22.98
CA GLU A 429 5.98 33.08 -23.63
C GLU A 429 6.19 33.21 -25.14
N THR A 430 7.20 32.51 -25.68
CA THR A 430 7.35 32.30 -27.12
C THR A 430 7.05 30.83 -27.41
N PHE A 431 5.98 30.58 -28.16
CA PHE A 431 5.47 29.22 -28.44
C PHE A 431 6.26 28.52 -29.55
N ALA A 432 7.57 28.40 -29.35
CA ALA A 432 8.56 27.85 -30.28
C ALA A 432 9.71 27.19 -29.47
N PRO A 433 10.61 26.41 -30.09
CA PRO A 433 11.65 25.66 -29.38
C PRO A 433 12.85 26.55 -29.07
N VAL A 434 12.66 27.51 -28.17
CA VAL A 434 13.70 28.44 -27.68
C VAL A 434 13.89 28.21 -26.18
N LEU A 435 15.09 27.76 -25.79
CA LEU A 435 15.47 27.53 -24.40
C LEU A 435 16.50 28.58 -23.96
N ASN A 436 16.12 29.40 -22.98
CA ASN A 436 16.99 30.42 -22.39
C ASN A 436 17.65 29.87 -21.11
N VAL A 437 18.98 29.98 -21.03
CA VAL A 437 19.80 29.47 -19.93
C VAL A 437 20.32 30.62 -19.06
N ALA A 438 20.19 30.49 -17.75
CA ALA A 438 20.81 31.39 -16.78
C ALA A 438 21.56 30.60 -15.70
N ILE A 439 22.65 31.18 -15.22
CA ILE A 439 23.53 30.58 -14.22
C ILE A 439 23.23 31.21 -12.86
N PHE A 440 23.00 30.38 -11.84
CA PHE A 440 22.72 30.81 -10.48
C PHE A 440 23.74 30.23 -9.48
N ASP A 441 23.77 30.79 -8.27
CA ASP A 441 24.64 30.35 -7.19
C ASP A 441 23.87 29.62 -6.09
N GLU A 442 22.78 30.19 -5.59
CA GLU A 442 22.01 29.60 -4.49
C GLU A 442 20.60 29.23 -4.93
N ILE A 443 20.02 28.18 -4.36
CA ILE A 443 18.69 27.69 -4.74
C ILE A 443 17.60 28.76 -4.54
N GLU A 444 17.73 29.61 -3.52
CA GLU A 444 16.81 30.73 -3.26
C GLU A 444 16.73 31.69 -4.45
N GLN A 445 17.86 31.92 -5.14
CA GLN A 445 17.90 32.74 -6.34
C GLN A 445 17.18 32.06 -7.50
N ALA A 446 17.36 30.74 -7.67
CA ALA A 446 16.66 29.98 -8.71
C ALA A 446 15.13 29.96 -8.48
N ILE A 447 14.69 29.86 -7.22
CA ILE A 447 13.27 29.98 -6.84
C ILE A 447 12.74 31.37 -7.14
N GLU A 448 13.46 32.43 -6.75
CA GLU A 448 13.05 33.81 -7.07
C GLU A 448 12.88 33.99 -8.58
N TRP A 449 13.81 33.49 -9.38
CA TRP A 449 13.72 33.59 -10.85
C TRP A 449 12.61 32.73 -11.44
N ASN A 450 12.38 31.52 -10.91
CA ASN A 450 11.26 30.67 -11.31
C ASN A 450 9.94 31.43 -11.18
N ASN A 451 9.71 32.04 -10.02
CA ASN A 451 8.47 32.72 -9.62
C ASN A 451 8.36 34.17 -10.13
N ALA A 452 9.39 34.72 -10.76
CA ALA A 452 9.40 36.12 -11.21
C ALA A 452 8.63 36.36 -12.53
N VAL A 453 8.10 35.33 -13.17
CA VAL A 453 7.34 35.44 -14.42
C VAL A 453 5.82 35.40 -14.13
N PRO A 454 4.97 35.98 -14.99
CA PRO A 454 3.53 35.99 -14.75
C PRO A 454 2.85 34.62 -14.95
N GLN A 455 3.49 33.69 -15.67
CA GLN A 455 2.99 32.32 -15.87
C GLN A 455 3.36 31.42 -14.69
N GLY A 456 2.48 30.48 -14.33
CA GLY A 456 2.75 29.51 -13.25
C GLY A 456 2.31 28.08 -13.57
N LEU A 457 2.45 27.60 -14.81
CA LEU A 457 1.92 26.27 -15.16
C LEU A 457 2.76 25.12 -14.57
N SER A 458 4.04 25.03 -14.94
CA SER A 458 4.92 23.92 -14.54
C SER A 458 6.35 24.38 -14.23
N SER A 459 7.02 23.63 -13.36
CA SER A 459 8.37 23.89 -12.89
C SER A 459 9.05 22.57 -12.50
N SER A 460 10.38 22.48 -12.61
CA SER A 460 11.14 21.26 -12.29
C SER A 460 12.44 21.57 -11.56
N LEU A 461 12.76 20.80 -10.52
CA LEU A 461 14.04 20.82 -9.82
C LEU A 461 14.77 19.48 -9.98
N TRP A 462 16.07 19.54 -10.28
CA TRP A 462 16.94 18.39 -10.40
C TRP A 462 17.98 18.41 -9.28
N THR A 463 17.86 17.48 -8.33
CA THR A 463 18.71 17.39 -7.13
C THR A 463 18.52 16.03 -6.47
N ARG A 464 19.52 15.58 -5.69
CA ARG A 464 19.42 14.43 -4.78
C ARG A 464 19.29 14.89 -3.31
N ASP A 465 19.47 16.18 -3.04
CA ASP A 465 19.36 16.78 -1.73
C ASP A 465 17.89 17.00 -1.33
N MET A 466 17.44 16.22 -0.35
CA MET A 466 16.09 16.31 0.19
C MET A 466 15.75 17.67 0.80
N ARG A 467 16.74 18.48 1.22
CA ARG A 467 16.50 19.84 1.72
C ARG A 467 16.09 20.76 0.59
N ASN A 468 16.72 20.63 -0.58
CA ASN A 468 16.35 21.38 -1.77
C ASN A 468 14.96 20.94 -2.27
N VAL A 469 14.66 19.64 -2.21
CA VAL A 469 13.32 19.10 -2.49
C VAL A 469 12.27 19.72 -1.56
N GLY A 470 12.49 19.66 -0.25
CA GLY A 470 11.57 20.23 0.74
C GLY A 470 11.37 21.74 0.59
N LYS A 471 12.43 22.50 0.25
CA LYS A 471 12.33 23.93 -0.06
C LYS A 471 11.49 24.18 -1.32
N TRP A 472 11.71 23.40 -2.37
CA TRP A 472 11.09 23.58 -3.69
C TRP A 472 9.60 23.25 -3.72
N ILE A 473 9.17 22.20 -3.02
CA ILE A 473 7.74 21.84 -2.90
C ILE A 473 7.04 22.55 -1.73
N GLY A 474 7.83 23.22 -0.87
CA GLY A 474 7.34 23.91 0.30
C GLY A 474 6.71 25.27 -0.02
N PRO A 475 6.17 25.97 1.00
CA PRO A 475 5.45 27.23 0.82
C PRO A 475 6.31 28.38 0.28
N SER A 476 7.63 28.30 0.44
CA SER A 476 8.60 29.27 -0.09
C SER A 476 9.28 28.80 -1.37
N GLY A 477 8.76 27.73 -1.99
CA GLY A 477 9.31 27.08 -3.17
C GLY A 477 8.73 27.60 -4.47
N SER A 478 8.54 26.69 -5.44
CA SER A 478 7.92 27.03 -6.73
C SER A 478 6.45 27.45 -6.55
N ASP A 479 6.03 28.48 -7.28
CA ASP A 479 4.64 28.96 -7.33
C ASP A 479 3.82 28.35 -8.48
N ALA A 480 4.38 27.38 -9.20
CA ALA A 480 3.70 26.73 -10.31
C ALA A 480 2.63 25.72 -9.85
N GLY A 481 1.60 25.50 -10.68
CA GLY A 481 0.58 24.47 -10.44
C GLY A 481 1.13 23.04 -10.51
N ILE A 482 2.15 22.81 -11.35
CA ILE A 482 2.92 21.57 -11.43
C ILE A 482 4.33 21.83 -10.88
N VAL A 483 4.66 21.19 -9.76
CA VAL A 483 5.97 21.29 -9.11
C VAL A 483 6.66 19.92 -9.15
N ASN A 484 7.61 19.77 -10.08
CA ASN A 484 8.29 18.51 -10.35
C ASN A 484 9.67 18.45 -9.68
N VAL A 485 10.09 17.22 -9.36
CA VAL A 485 11.45 16.91 -8.87
C VAL A 485 11.99 15.71 -9.65
N ASN A 486 13.17 15.85 -10.24
CA ASN A 486 13.85 14.83 -11.05
C ASN A 486 13.03 14.30 -12.25
N VAL A 487 12.11 15.12 -12.76
CA VAL A 487 11.35 14.88 -13.99
C VAL A 487 11.14 16.22 -14.71
N GLY A 488 11.12 16.23 -16.04
CA GLY A 488 10.96 17.47 -16.83
C GLY A 488 9.63 18.20 -16.59
N THR A 489 9.50 19.43 -17.10
CA THR A 489 8.28 20.25 -16.92
C THR A 489 7.05 19.66 -17.62
N SER A 490 7.25 18.82 -18.63
CA SER A 490 6.16 18.05 -19.27
C SER A 490 5.76 16.78 -18.51
N GLY A 491 6.40 16.47 -17.38
CA GLY A 491 6.04 15.33 -16.53
C GLY A 491 4.75 15.58 -15.78
N ALA A 492 3.61 15.25 -16.40
CA ALA A 492 2.30 15.26 -15.78
C ALA A 492 1.55 13.99 -16.19
N GLU A 493 0.77 13.44 -15.28
CA GLU A 493 -0.08 12.28 -15.53
C GLU A 493 -1.51 12.54 -15.04
N ARG A 494 -2.43 11.64 -15.39
CA ARG A 494 -3.89 11.77 -15.33
C ARG A 494 -4.49 12.51 -14.13
N PRO A 495 -4.12 12.24 -12.85
CA PRO A 495 -4.73 12.94 -11.72
C PRO A 495 -4.22 14.37 -11.53
N VAL A 496 -3.06 14.72 -12.10
CA VAL A 496 -2.34 15.98 -11.82
C VAL A 496 -2.67 17.06 -12.87
N ALA A 497 -2.79 16.70 -14.15
CA ALA A 497 -2.96 17.68 -15.23
C ALA A 497 -4.22 18.58 -15.10
N LEU A 498 -5.31 18.06 -14.50
CA LEU A 498 -6.57 18.79 -14.30
C LEU A 498 -6.66 19.56 -12.97
N ILE A 499 -5.89 19.16 -11.95
CA ILE A 499 -5.82 19.90 -10.67
C ILE A 499 -4.95 21.15 -10.84
N SER A 500 -3.97 21.09 -11.76
CA SER A 500 -2.92 22.10 -11.92
C SER A 500 -3.39 23.43 -12.53
N GLY A 501 -4.24 23.42 -13.56
CA GLY A 501 -4.66 24.68 -14.19
C GLY A 501 -5.93 25.29 -13.61
N ALA A 502 -6.62 24.60 -12.70
CA ALA A 502 -7.64 25.21 -11.85
C ALA A 502 -7.06 26.16 -10.77
N LEU A 503 -5.74 26.13 -10.54
CA LEU A 503 -5.09 26.85 -9.44
C LEU A 503 -4.52 28.24 -9.77
N ILE A 504 -4.56 28.71 -11.02
CA ILE A 504 -4.01 30.05 -11.36
C ILE A 504 -4.96 30.88 -12.23
N VAL A 505 -6.07 31.31 -11.63
CA VAL A 505 -6.53 32.71 -11.69
C VAL A 505 -7.24 33.01 -10.37
N SER A 506 -6.53 33.53 -9.36
CA SER A 506 -7.18 34.12 -8.20
C SER A 506 -6.43 35.35 -7.68
N GLY A 507 -6.75 36.49 -8.28
CA GLY A 507 -6.70 37.76 -7.58
C GLY A 507 -7.92 37.89 -6.68
N VAL A 508 -7.69 37.93 -5.37
CA VAL A 508 -8.57 38.44 -4.29
C VAL A 508 -9.90 37.70 -4.03
N ALA A 509 -9.94 36.90 -2.97
CA ALA A 509 -10.82 37.10 -1.79
C ALA A 509 -10.66 35.92 -0.82
N GLY A 510 -10.28 36.23 0.42
CA GLY A 510 -10.07 35.23 1.46
C GLY A 510 -11.36 34.53 1.88
N THR A 511 -11.29 33.20 1.93
CA THR A 511 -11.97 32.36 2.92
C THR A 511 -11.03 31.21 3.25
N PRO A 512 -10.81 30.89 4.53
CA PRO A 512 -9.83 29.89 4.94
C PRO A 512 -10.33 28.50 4.53
N VAL A 513 -9.69 27.91 3.51
CA VAL A 513 -9.86 26.49 3.19
C VAL A 513 -8.83 25.73 4.02
N GLY A 514 -9.32 24.95 4.98
CA GLY A 514 -8.50 24.23 5.95
C GLY A 514 -7.50 23.26 5.31
N GLY A 515 -6.23 23.41 5.72
CA GLY A 515 -5.17 22.41 5.80
C GLY A 515 -4.95 21.48 4.59
N LEU A 516 -3.93 21.77 3.77
CA LEU A 516 -3.27 20.76 2.93
C LEU A 516 -2.54 19.76 3.84
N ALA A 517 -2.72 18.48 3.54
CA ALA A 517 -2.38 17.34 4.39
C ALA A 517 -0.92 17.38 4.88
N THR A 518 -0.79 17.69 6.16
CA THR A 518 0.38 17.37 6.97
C THR A 518 0.75 15.90 6.78
N ASP A 519 2.05 15.60 6.66
CA ASP A 519 2.55 14.23 6.76
C ASP A 519 1.83 13.50 7.92
N ALA A 520 1.04 12.49 7.57
CA ALA A 520 0.19 11.79 8.52
C ALA A 520 1.05 11.07 9.58
N CYS A 521 2.27 10.68 9.23
CA CYS A 521 3.23 10.10 10.16
C CYS A 521 3.84 11.16 11.09
N ALA A 522 4.12 12.38 10.59
CA ALA A 522 4.57 13.48 11.45
C ALA A 522 3.53 13.84 12.54
N LYS A 523 2.22 13.67 12.26
CA LYS A 523 1.15 13.89 13.26
C LYS A 523 1.22 12.93 14.45
N VAL A 524 1.78 11.73 14.26
CA VAL A 524 1.86 10.69 15.29
C VAL A 524 3.28 10.49 15.82
N ALA A 525 4.29 11.08 15.18
CA ALA A 525 5.68 11.00 15.58
C ALA A 525 5.90 11.51 17.01
N GLY A 526 6.75 10.81 17.77
CA GLY A 526 7.11 11.15 19.14
C GLY A 526 6.02 10.96 20.21
N GLN A 527 4.81 10.50 19.84
CA GLN A 527 3.71 10.26 20.78
C GLN A 527 3.59 8.76 21.12
N SER A 528 3.47 8.44 22.41
CA SER A 528 3.25 7.06 22.86
C SER A 528 1.85 6.55 22.50
N PHE A 529 0.82 7.39 22.64
CA PHE A 529 -0.56 7.03 22.33
C PHE A 529 -1.20 8.05 21.40
N VAL A 530 -1.76 7.60 20.29
CA VAL A 530 -2.42 8.45 19.28
C VAL A 530 -3.83 7.97 18.98
N ALA A 531 -4.61 8.78 18.27
CA ALA A 531 -5.92 8.34 17.78
C ALA A 531 -5.71 7.21 16.74
N PRO A 532 -6.47 6.11 16.77
CA PRO A 532 -6.26 5.02 15.82
C PRO A 532 -6.45 5.46 14.37
N ALA A 533 -7.35 6.41 14.10
CA ALA A 533 -7.50 7.05 12.79
C ALA A 533 -6.22 7.75 12.31
N ASP A 534 -5.48 8.42 13.20
CA ASP A 534 -4.22 9.09 12.86
C ASP A 534 -3.10 8.07 12.62
N ALA A 535 -3.04 7.00 13.43
CA ALA A 535 -2.14 5.87 13.18
C ALA A 535 -2.43 5.22 11.82
N ARG A 536 -3.70 4.91 11.51
CA ARG A 536 -4.10 4.39 10.20
C ARG A 536 -3.78 5.34 9.07
N ALA A 537 -3.91 6.65 9.27
CA ALA A 537 -3.54 7.63 8.25
C ALA A 537 -2.03 7.58 7.94
N CYS A 538 -1.18 7.43 8.96
CA CYS A 538 0.25 7.18 8.77
C CYS A 538 0.52 5.83 8.07
N LEU A 539 -0.09 4.73 8.51
CA LEU A 539 0.15 3.43 7.86
C LEU A 539 -0.35 3.40 6.40
N ASN A 540 -1.43 4.11 6.10
CA ASN A 540 -1.97 4.24 4.74
C ASN A 540 -1.27 5.31 3.89
N SER A 541 -0.31 6.07 4.42
CA SER A 541 0.43 7.05 3.60
C SER A 541 1.43 6.38 2.66
N PHE A 542 1.74 5.09 2.84
CA PHE A 542 2.66 4.34 1.98
C PHE A 542 1.91 3.73 0.79
N PRO A 543 2.14 4.22 -0.45
CA PRO A 543 1.44 3.74 -1.63
C PRO A 543 1.79 2.28 -1.93
N TYR A 544 0.84 1.55 -2.51
CA TYR A 544 1.05 0.16 -2.91
C TYR A 544 2.22 0.06 -3.91
N ASN A 545 3.20 -0.79 -3.60
CA ASN A 545 4.35 -1.05 -4.46
C ASN A 545 4.28 -2.50 -4.99
N ALA A 546 3.97 -2.65 -6.29
CA ALA A 546 3.81 -3.96 -6.91
C ALA A 546 5.07 -4.83 -6.86
N THR A 547 6.26 -4.22 -6.86
CA THR A 547 7.54 -4.94 -6.77
C THR A 547 7.75 -5.53 -5.38
N LEU A 548 7.50 -4.73 -4.34
CA LEU A 548 7.60 -5.21 -2.95
C LEU A 548 6.53 -6.26 -2.65
N ALA A 549 5.28 -6.04 -3.09
CA ALA A 549 4.20 -6.99 -2.93
C ALA A 549 4.50 -8.33 -3.63
N LYS A 550 5.02 -8.28 -4.86
CA LYS A 550 5.46 -9.50 -5.56
C LYS A 550 6.57 -10.23 -4.79
N ASN A 551 7.60 -9.51 -4.33
CA ASN A 551 8.68 -10.10 -3.57
C ASN A 551 8.18 -10.78 -2.28
N VAL A 552 7.31 -10.11 -1.52
CA VAL A 552 6.68 -10.68 -0.32
C VAL A 552 5.91 -11.95 -0.67
N MET A 553 5.10 -11.93 -1.73
CA MET A 553 4.35 -13.12 -2.17
C MET A 553 5.27 -14.27 -2.58
N ASP A 554 6.33 -14.00 -3.36
CA ASP A 554 7.28 -15.02 -3.79
C ASP A 554 7.98 -15.69 -2.60
N VAL A 555 8.34 -14.91 -1.56
CA VAL A 555 8.96 -15.44 -0.34
C VAL A 555 7.95 -16.24 0.50
N VAL A 556 6.76 -15.68 0.73
CA VAL A 556 5.74 -16.34 1.57
C VAL A 556 5.30 -17.66 0.96
N GLU A 557 5.01 -17.71 -0.33
CA GLU A 557 4.65 -18.95 -1.03
C GLU A 557 5.81 -19.96 -1.04
N GLY A 558 7.02 -19.47 -1.30
CA GLY A 558 8.21 -20.30 -1.28
C GLY A 558 8.49 -20.91 0.10
N ALA A 559 8.33 -20.15 1.18
CA ALA A 559 8.49 -20.64 2.55
C ALA A 559 7.39 -21.64 2.92
N ILE A 560 6.14 -21.34 2.61
CA ILE A 560 4.97 -22.21 2.88
C ILE A 560 5.11 -23.57 2.18
N SER A 561 5.79 -23.63 1.02
CA SER A 561 6.06 -24.92 0.35
C SER A 561 6.89 -25.89 1.20
N PHE A 562 7.68 -25.39 2.17
CA PHE A 562 8.42 -26.26 3.07
C PHE A 562 7.51 -27.01 4.02
N PHE A 563 6.51 -26.34 4.59
CA PHE A 563 5.54 -26.98 5.46
C PHE A 563 4.33 -26.07 5.77
N THR A 564 3.14 -26.62 5.66
CA THR A 564 1.88 -26.07 6.18
C THR A 564 0.93 -27.24 6.44
N PHE A 565 0.03 -27.11 7.41
CA PHE A 565 -1.02 -28.11 7.63
C PHE A 565 -2.28 -27.89 6.77
N GLU A 566 -2.30 -26.89 5.89
CA GLU A 566 -3.50 -26.43 5.17
C GLU A 566 -4.17 -27.55 4.36
N GLU A 567 -3.39 -28.32 3.61
CA GLU A 567 -3.94 -29.36 2.73
C GLU A 567 -4.67 -30.43 3.56
N TRP A 568 -4.12 -30.79 4.71
CA TRP A 568 -4.71 -31.77 5.62
C TRP A 568 -5.91 -31.18 6.38
N GLN A 569 -5.86 -29.89 6.73
CA GLN A 569 -6.92 -29.17 7.43
C GLN A 569 -8.22 -29.09 6.63
N LYS A 570 -8.15 -28.89 5.30
CA LYS A 570 -9.31 -28.87 4.39
C LYS A 570 -10.25 -30.07 4.59
N LEU A 571 -9.70 -31.22 4.99
CA LEU A 571 -10.44 -32.47 5.14
C LEU A 571 -10.51 -32.98 6.59
N THR A 572 -10.21 -32.13 7.58
CA THR A 572 -10.19 -32.58 8.98
C THR A 572 -11.60 -32.73 9.54
N PRO A 573 -11.94 -33.87 10.17
CA PRO A 573 -13.25 -34.07 10.80
C PRO A 573 -13.39 -33.25 12.09
N PHE A 574 -14.64 -33.12 12.56
CA PHE A 574 -14.97 -32.45 13.83
C PHE A 574 -14.07 -32.94 14.98
N PRO A 575 -13.53 -32.05 15.85
CA PRO A 575 -13.90 -30.65 16.05
C PRO A 575 -13.11 -29.61 15.22
N PHE A 576 -12.14 -30.01 14.40
CA PHE A 576 -11.25 -29.08 13.68
C PHE A 576 -11.83 -28.60 12.32
N THR A 577 -13.13 -28.35 12.26
CA THR A 577 -13.86 -28.08 10.99
C THR A 577 -14.03 -26.60 10.66
N GLU A 578 -13.62 -25.69 11.54
CA GLU A 578 -14.09 -24.29 11.49
C GLU A 578 -13.16 -23.32 10.74
N ALA A 579 -11.90 -23.67 10.48
CA ALA A 579 -10.99 -22.78 9.76
C ALA A 579 -9.99 -23.51 8.85
N SER A 580 -10.45 -23.97 7.68
CA SER A 580 -9.54 -24.29 6.56
C SER A 580 -9.51 -23.13 5.57
N VAL A 581 -8.40 -22.39 5.56
CA VAL A 581 -8.10 -21.43 4.48
C VAL A 581 -7.72 -22.24 3.24
N ASN A 582 -8.12 -21.79 2.04
CA ASN A 582 -7.58 -22.33 0.80
C ASN A 582 -6.48 -21.37 0.29
N LEU A 583 -5.21 -21.71 0.52
CA LEU A 583 -4.08 -20.83 0.23
C LEU A 583 -3.94 -20.57 -1.26
N ASP A 584 -4.12 -21.58 -2.12
CA ASP A 584 -4.07 -21.40 -3.58
C ASP A 584 -5.12 -20.39 -4.06
N PHE A 585 -6.35 -20.52 -3.57
CA PHE A 585 -7.43 -19.61 -3.89
C PHE A 585 -7.17 -18.20 -3.35
N GLU A 586 -6.75 -18.08 -2.08
CA GLU A 586 -6.51 -16.79 -1.42
C GLU A 586 -5.30 -16.07 -2.02
N PHE A 587 -4.21 -16.76 -2.36
CA PHE A 587 -3.07 -16.16 -3.04
C PHE A 587 -3.42 -15.73 -4.48
N ALA A 588 -4.22 -16.53 -5.20
CA ALA A 588 -4.75 -16.10 -6.49
C ALA A 588 -5.67 -14.88 -6.36
N ARG A 589 -6.48 -14.79 -5.29
CA ARG A 589 -7.31 -13.62 -4.99
C ARG A 589 -6.45 -12.41 -4.65
N ILE A 590 -5.45 -12.54 -3.77
CA ILE A 590 -4.55 -11.46 -3.36
C ILE A 590 -3.84 -10.89 -4.59
N ARG A 591 -3.30 -11.73 -5.48
CA ARG A 591 -2.62 -11.28 -6.72
C ARG A 591 -3.51 -10.49 -7.68
N LYS A 592 -4.82 -10.77 -7.69
CA LYS A 592 -5.80 -10.08 -8.55
C LYS A 592 -6.39 -8.82 -7.88
N THR A 593 -6.23 -8.68 -6.57
CA THR A 593 -6.78 -7.58 -5.79
C THR A 593 -5.92 -6.33 -6.02
N LYS A 594 -6.58 -5.19 -6.31
CA LYS A 594 -5.91 -3.90 -6.45
C LYS A 594 -5.93 -3.18 -5.10
N TYR A 595 -4.80 -3.21 -4.39
CA TYR A 595 -4.63 -2.47 -3.13
C TYR A 595 -4.25 -1.02 -3.39
N LYS A 596 -4.70 -0.10 -2.53
CA LYS A 596 -4.31 1.32 -2.61
C LYS A 596 -3.00 1.58 -1.90
N THR A 597 -2.75 0.87 -0.80
CA THR A 597 -1.59 1.07 0.08
C THR A 597 -0.86 -0.24 0.33
N ASP A 598 0.41 -0.15 0.70
CA ASP A 598 1.20 -1.34 1.08
C ASP A 598 0.72 -1.94 2.41
N TYR A 599 0.14 -1.10 3.29
CA TYR A 599 -0.57 -1.53 4.50
C TYR A 599 -1.77 -2.44 4.20
N GLU A 600 -2.65 -2.04 3.27
CA GLU A 600 -3.82 -2.84 2.90
C GLU A 600 -3.43 -4.24 2.36
N PHE A 601 -2.39 -4.31 1.52
CA PHE A 601 -1.85 -5.57 1.01
C PHE A 601 -1.33 -6.47 2.14
N ASN A 602 -0.46 -5.93 3.00
CA ASN A 602 0.14 -6.69 4.10
C ASN A 602 -0.91 -7.10 5.15
N ARG A 603 -1.93 -6.26 5.37
CA ARG A 603 -3.05 -6.57 6.27
C ARG A 603 -3.91 -7.72 5.73
N ASP A 604 -4.19 -7.74 4.43
CA ASP A 604 -4.94 -8.84 3.80
C ASP A 604 -4.15 -10.16 3.86
N LEU A 605 -2.86 -10.12 3.49
CA LEU A 605 -1.98 -11.29 3.59
C LEU A 605 -1.86 -11.79 5.04
N PHE A 606 -1.71 -10.88 6.01
CA PHE A 606 -1.73 -11.23 7.43
C PHE A 606 -3.03 -11.96 7.79
N ASN A 607 -4.19 -11.43 7.40
CA ASN A 607 -5.48 -12.06 7.73
C ASN A 607 -5.69 -13.42 7.05
N VAL A 608 -5.14 -13.64 5.85
CA VAL A 608 -5.17 -14.94 5.20
C VAL A 608 -4.32 -15.95 5.98
N ILE A 609 -3.06 -15.61 6.26
CA ILE A 609 -2.15 -16.53 6.94
C ILE A 609 -2.58 -16.79 8.39
N ASN A 610 -3.01 -15.76 9.12
CA ASN A 610 -3.42 -15.87 10.52
C ASN A 610 -4.72 -16.69 10.72
N ARG A 611 -5.46 -17.00 9.64
CA ARG A 611 -6.63 -17.87 9.69
C ARG A 611 -6.28 -19.35 9.52
N LEU A 612 -5.02 -19.70 9.22
CA LEU A 612 -4.57 -21.09 9.20
C LEU A 612 -4.69 -21.70 10.60
N ASP A 613 -5.28 -22.89 10.70
CA ASP A 613 -5.52 -23.55 11.98
C ASP A 613 -4.28 -24.32 12.49
N ASP A 614 -3.09 -23.86 12.12
CA ASP A 614 -1.86 -24.65 12.04
C ASP A 614 -0.84 -24.33 13.16
N GLY A 615 -1.14 -23.28 13.92
CA GLY A 615 -0.44 -22.98 15.14
C GLY A 615 0.90 -22.29 15.04
N HIS A 616 1.45 -22.13 13.85
CA HIS A 616 2.85 -21.72 13.76
C HIS A 616 3.17 -20.95 12.48
N THR A 617 2.36 -21.08 11.43
CA THR A 617 2.56 -20.38 10.17
C THR A 617 2.01 -18.96 10.27
N LEU A 618 2.90 -17.96 10.30
CA LEU A 618 2.54 -16.54 10.43
C LEU A 618 3.25 -15.69 9.41
N TRP A 619 2.49 -14.81 8.75
CA TRP A 619 3.06 -13.61 8.15
C TRP A 619 3.14 -12.51 9.20
N LEU A 620 4.35 -12.02 9.46
CA LEU A 620 4.64 -10.98 10.43
C LEU A 620 5.19 -9.76 9.69
N PRO A 621 4.34 -8.86 9.18
CA PRO A 621 4.81 -7.64 8.53
C PRO A 621 5.29 -6.66 9.59
N SER A 622 6.58 -6.73 9.97
CA SER A 622 7.16 -5.91 11.04
C SER A 622 6.94 -4.42 10.85
N CYS A 623 6.92 -3.95 9.60
CA CYS A 623 6.59 -2.58 9.20
C CYS A 623 5.23 -2.08 9.74
N TYR A 624 4.26 -2.98 9.96
CA TYR A 624 2.89 -2.61 10.34
C TYR A 624 2.46 -3.23 11.67
N ARG A 625 2.64 -4.55 11.81
CA ARG A 625 2.18 -5.34 12.97
C ARG A 625 2.88 -4.92 14.27
N ASN A 626 4.16 -4.60 14.21
CA ASN A 626 4.96 -4.28 15.41
C ASN A 626 5.00 -2.77 15.70
N ALA A 627 4.34 -1.97 14.87
CA ALA A 627 4.37 -0.51 14.98
C ALA A 627 3.30 0.03 15.94
N PHE A 628 2.09 -0.49 15.90
CA PHE A 628 0.98 -0.02 16.73
C PHE A 628 0.23 -1.16 17.39
N GLN A 629 -0.21 -0.96 18.64
CA GLN A 629 -1.20 -1.81 19.32
C GLN A 629 -2.41 -0.97 19.70
N ASN A 630 -3.61 -1.39 19.30
CA ASN A 630 -4.84 -0.66 19.53
C ASN A 630 -5.46 -1.03 20.88
N VAL A 631 -5.38 -0.13 21.86
CA VAL A 631 -5.74 -0.37 23.26
C VAL A 631 -7.11 0.20 23.60
N LEU A 632 -8.01 -0.63 24.11
CA LEU A 632 -9.34 -0.26 24.59
C LEU A 632 -9.32 -0.08 26.12
N PRO A 633 -9.97 0.95 26.70
CA PRO A 633 -10.07 1.15 28.15
C PRO A 633 -11.16 0.26 28.78
N ALA A 634 -11.34 -0.94 28.23
CA ALA A 634 -12.33 -1.94 28.65
C ALA A 634 -11.86 -3.35 28.23
N PRO A 635 -10.71 -3.83 28.76
CA PRO A 635 -10.33 -5.23 28.59
C PRO A 635 -11.44 -6.13 29.12
N VAL A 636 -11.70 -7.24 28.42
CA VAL A 636 -12.80 -8.15 28.73
C VAL A 636 -12.30 -9.50 29.20
N VAL A 637 -13.04 -10.10 30.12
CA VAL A 637 -12.80 -11.43 30.70
C VAL A 637 -14.10 -12.24 30.68
N ALA A 638 -13.98 -13.56 30.70
CA ALA A 638 -15.12 -14.46 30.89
C ALA A 638 -15.16 -14.93 32.34
N LEU A 639 -16.24 -14.63 33.06
CA LEU A 639 -16.41 -15.02 34.46
C LEU A 639 -17.68 -15.84 34.66
N GLU A 640 -17.62 -16.84 35.52
CA GLU A 640 -18.78 -17.58 36.00
C GLU A 640 -19.33 -16.97 37.30
N LYS A 641 -20.64 -16.72 37.31
CA LYS A 641 -21.39 -16.25 38.48
C LYS A 641 -22.72 -16.98 38.55
N ASN A 642 -23.04 -17.57 39.69
CA ASN A 642 -24.27 -18.34 39.92
C ASN A 642 -24.52 -19.43 38.86
N GLY A 643 -23.47 -20.10 38.38
CA GLY A 643 -23.56 -21.17 37.38
C GLY A 643 -23.75 -20.71 35.93
N ALA A 644 -23.66 -19.40 35.65
CA ALA A 644 -23.69 -18.85 34.31
C ALA A 644 -22.37 -18.15 33.97
N GLN A 645 -21.81 -18.45 32.79
CA GLN A 645 -20.58 -17.84 32.30
C GLN A 645 -20.89 -16.70 31.34
N ASP A 646 -20.52 -15.47 31.71
CA ASP A 646 -20.76 -14.26 30.95
C ASP A 646 -19.46 -13.49 30.70
N ILE A 647 -19.52 -12.50 29.79
CA ILE A 647 -18.41 -11.57 29.54
C ILE A 647 -18.55 -10.35 30.45
N TYR A 648 -17.44 -9.95 31.06
CA TYR A 648 -17.34 -8.79 31.93
C TYR A 648 -16.18 -7.92 31.49
N ILE A 649 -16.27 -6.61 31.73
CA ILE A 649 -15.07 -5.76 31.75
C ILE A 649 -14.23 -6.20 32.95
N ALA A 650 -12.93 -6.37 32.74
CA ALA A 650 -11.99 -6.89 33.73
C ALA A 650 -12.16 -6.12 35.07
N PRO A 651 -12.44 -6.79 36.19
CA PRO A 651 -12.65 -6.09 37.46
C PRO A 651 -11.41 -5.34 37.98
N ASP A 652 -10.22 -5.76 37.55
CA ASP A 652 -8.92 -5.12 37.78
C ASP A 652 -8.56 -4.06 36.73
N ALA A 653 -9.48 -3.71 35.82
CA ALA A 653 -9.19 -2.80 34.71
C ALA A 653 -8.63 -1.45 35.19
N VAL A 654 -9.03 -0.96 36.36
CA VAL A 654 -8.54 0.32 36.92
C VAL A 654 -7.06 0.25 37.24
N GLU A 655 -6.66 -0.74 38.03
CA GLU A 655 -5.28 -0.95 38.43
C GLU A 655 -4.42 -1.31 37.21
N PHE A 656 -4.92 -2.22 36.36
CA PHE A 656 -4.22 -2.69 35.18
C PHE A 656 -3.97 -1.61 34.13
N LEU A 657 -5.00 -0.86 33.72
CA LEU A 657 -4.83 0.18 32.70
C LEU A 657 -4.07 1.39 33.22
N SER A 658 -3.99 1.58 34.55
CA SER A 658 -3.15 2.62 35.15
C SER A 658 -1.65 2.36 34.94
N LEU A 659 -1.25 1.10 34.74
CA LEU A 659 0.15 0.72 34.48
C LEU A 659 0.63 1.10 33.07
N LEU A 660 -0.28 1.45 32.15
CA LEU A 660 0.07 2.06 30.86
C LEU A 660 0.59 3.50 30.98
N GLY A 661 0.49 4.09 32.17
CA GLY A 661 0.99 5.42 32.47
C GLY A 661 -0.02 6.54 32.19
N SER A 662 0.40 7.75 32.55
CA SER A 662 -0.43 8.96 32.45
C SER A 662 -0.77 9.35 31.02
N ASN A 663 0.06 8.99 30.03
CA ASN A 663 -0.19 9.26 28.61
C ASN A 663 -1.46 8.54 28.08
N PHE A 664 -1.84 7.41 28.68
CA PHE A 664 -3.07 6.70 28.35
C PHE A 664 -4.26 7.19 29.19
N THR A 665 -4.10 7.23 30.52
CA THR A 665 -5.19 7.52 31.45
C THR A 665 -5.67 8.96 31.40
N SER A 666 -4.76 9.94 31.26
CA SER A 666 -5.10 11.38 31.24
C SER A 666 -5.98 11.76 30.05
N TYR A 667 -5.92 11.02 28.93
CA TYR A 667 -6.78 11.25 27.77
C TYR A 667 -8.26 11.12 28.13
N TYR A 668 -8.63 10.06 28.87
CA TYR A 668 -10.01 9.83 29.25
C TYR A 668 -10.46 10.77 30.36
N ASP A 669 -9.56 11.12 31.29
CA ASP A 669 -9.83 12.11 32.33
C ASP A 669 -10.13 13.49 31.71
N GLN A 670 -9.34 13.93 30.72
CA GLN A 670 -9.57 15.19 29.97
C GLN A 670 -10.86 15.17 29.17
N LYS A 671 -11.27 14.01 28.65
CA LYS A 671 -12.55 13.83 27.93
C LYS A 671 -13.75 13.74 28.86
N GLY A 672 -13.55 13.68 30.18
CA GLY A 672 -14.61 13.42 31.14
C GLY A 672 -15.23 12.02 31.03
N PHE A 673 -14.54 11.08 30.36
CA PHE A 673 -15.02 9.71 30.24
C PHE A 673 -14.59 8.88 31.44
N ASN A 674 -15.52 8.64 32.37
CA ASN A 674 -15.26 7.84 33.57
C ASN A 674 -15.23 6.33 33.25
N TRP A 675 -14.17 5.89 32.59
CA TRP A 675 -13.94 4.48 32.26
C TRP A 675 -13.85 3.59 33.51
N LYS A 676 -13.36 4.14 34.63
CA LYS A 676 -13.21 3.44 35.93
C LYS A 676 -14.54 2.91 36.47
N LYS A 677 -15.66 3.59 36.18
CA LYS A 677 -17.02 3.17 36.57
C LYS A 677 -17.37 1.76 36.06
N TYR A 678 -16.81 1.36 34.92
CA TYR A 678 -17.22 0.13 34.24
C TYR A 678 -16.38 -1.09 34.59
N ALA A 679 -15.40 -0.96 35.50
CA ALA A 679 -14.66 -2.12 36.01
C ALA A 679 -15.61 -3.15 36.65
N GLY A 680 -15.53 -4.40 36.19
CA GLY A 680 -16.41 -5.49 36.62
C GLY A 680 -17.83 -5.46 36.03
N ALA A 681 -18.16 -4.51 35.16
CA ALA A 681 -19.48 -4.43 34.55
C ALA A 681 -19.76 -5.64 33.64
N LYS A 682 -20.99 -6.18 33.68
CA LYS A 682 -21.41 -7.26 32.77
C LYS A 682 -21.61 -6.69 31.37
N VAL A 683 -21.02 -7.33 30.36
CA VAL A 683 -21.20 -6.96 28.95
C VAL A 683 -22.33 -7.79 28.36
N VAL A 684 -23.40 -7.13 27.92
CA VAL A 684 -24.59 -7.75 27.33
C VAL A 684 -24.40 -7.92 25.82
N THR A 685 -24.05 -6.84 25.14
CA THR A 685 -23.78 -6.84 23.70
C THR A 685 -22.56 -6.01 23.36
N ILE A 686 -21.90 -6.35 22.25
CA ILE A 686 -20.78 -5.63 21.64
C ILE A 686 -21.16 -5.40 20.18
N GLU A 687 -21.20 -4.14 19.73
CA GLU A 687 -21.64 -3.75 18.38
C GLU A 687 -23.01 -4.36 18.00
N GLY A 688 -23.93 -4.44 18.97
CA GLY A 688 -25.27 -5.01 18.78
C GLY A 688 -25.34 -6.54 18.78
N LEU A 689 -24.22 -7.26 18.78
CA LEU A 689 -24.17 -8.72 18.89
C LEU A 689 -24.08 -9.16 20.36
N PRO A 690 -24.66 -10.31 20.75
CA PRO A 690 -24.41 -10.90 22.06
C PRO A 690 -22.91 -11.00 22.36
N ALA A 691 -22.48 -10.70 23.59
CA ALA A 691 -21.06 -10.57 23.91
C ALA A 691 -20.22 -11.79 23.50
N TRP A 692 -20.70 -13.01 23.80
CA TRP A 692 -20.06 -14.25 23.36
C TRP A 692 -20.03 -14.44 21.84
N ALA A 693 -21.07 -14.01 21.12
CA ALA A 693 -21.09 -14.08 19.66
C ALA A 693 -20.02 -13.16 19.05
N TYR A 694 -19.82 -11.97 19.62
CA TYR A 694 -18.77 -11.06 19.17
C TYR A 694 -17.37 -11.58 19.54
N VAL A 695 -17.19 -12.15 20.73
CA VAL A 695 -15.92 -12.81 21.12
C VAL A 695 -15.57 -13.93 20.15
N ASN A 696 -16.54 -14.79 19.80
CA ASN A 696 -16.33 -15.84 18.80
C ASN A 696 -16.02 -15.27 17.40
N LEU A 697 -16.68 -14.18 17.00
CA LEU A 697 -16.36 -13.50 15.73
C LEU A 697 -14.90 -13.05 15.66
N ILE A 698 -14.38 -12.45 16.73
CA ILE A 698 -12.96 -12.05 16.80
C ILE A 698 -12.06 -13.30 16.80
N ALA A 699 -12.44 -14.35 17.52
CA ALA A 699 -11.72 -15.63 17.50
C ALA A 699 -11.63 -16.22 16.07
N THR A 700 -12.72 -16.20 15.31
CA THR A 700 -12.74 -16.74 13.93
C THR A 700 -11.96 -15.88 12.95
N THR A 701 -12.06 -14.55 13.07
CA THR A 701 -11.64 -13.64 12.00
C THR A 701 -10.31 -12.92 12.24
N GLN A 702 -9.86 -12.81 13.49
CA GLN A 702 -8.74 -11.95 13.88
C GLN A 702 -7.72 -12.63 14.79
N SER A 703 -8.18 -13.40 15.79
CA SER A 703 -7.29 -14.07 16.74
C SER A 703 -6.73 -15.37 16.17
N GLY A 704 -5.76 -15.27 15.28
CA GLY A 704 -5.00 -16.43 14.81
C GLY A 704 -4.04 -16.95 15.86
N ASN A 705 -4.56 -17.68 16.84
CA ASN A 705 -3.77 -18.33 17.88
C ASN A 705 -4.15 -19.82 17.98
N TRP A 706 -3.27 -20.59 17.39
CA TRP A 706 -2.63 -21.87 17.69
C TRP A 706 -3.34 -23.04 18.32
N VAL A 707 -4.65 -23.02 18.32
CA VAL A 707 -5.44 -24.01 19.01
C VAL A 707 -6.83 -24.08 18.43
N ASP A 708 -7.49 -25.18 18.80
CA ASP A 708 -8.92 -25.38 18.67
C ASP A 708 -9.71 -24.09 18.91
N HIS A 709 -10.73 -23.85 18.08
CA HIS A 709 -11.53 -22.64 18.11
C HIS A 709 -12.09 -22.33 19.52
N ASN A 710 -12.46 -23.36 20.29
CA ASN A 710 -13.01 -23.17 21.65
C ASN A 710 -11.99 -22.68 22.67
N ILE A 711 -10.69 -22.81 22.39
CA ILE A 711 -9.61 -22.24 23.19
C ILE A 711 -9.19 -20.89 22.64
N ARG A 712 -9.28 -20.69 21.32
CA ARG A 712 -8.92 -19.44 20.64
C ARG A 712 -9.62 -18.22 21.23
N VAL A 713 -10.85 -18.37 21.74
CA VAL A 713 -11.56 -17.31 22.48
C VAL A 713 -10.76 -16.79 23.68
N ASN A 714 -9.93 -17.60 24.34
CA ASN A 714 -9.05 -17.15 25.42
C ASN A 714 -7.98 -16.16 24.93
N SER A 715 -7.67 -16.13 23.62
CA SER A 715 -6.81 -15.11 23.03
C SER A 715 -7.53 -13.77 22.86
N VAL A 716 -8.84 -13.80 22.65
CA VAL A 716 -9.68 -12.59 22.55
C VAL A 716 -9.77 -11.89 23.91
N LEU A 717 -9.78 -12.67 24.99
CA LEU A 717 -9.94 -12.22 26.37
C LEU A 717 -8.60 -11.85 27.01
N SER A 718 -8.67 -11.02 28.05
CA SER A 718 -7.53 -10.70 28.89
C SER A 718 -7.07 -11.93 29.68
N SER A 719 -5.75 -12.12 29.81
CA SER A 719 -5.16 -13.19 30.63
C SER A 719 -3.81 -12.79 31.24
N TYR A 720 -3.40 -13.46 32.32
CA TYR A 720 -2.07 -13.28 32.90
C TYR A 720 -1.03 -14.16 32.19
N ARG A 721 0.24 -13.77 32.26
CA ARG A 721 1.40 -14.51 31.74
C ARG A 721 2.68 -14.11 32.49
N VAL A 722 3.78 -14.77 32.18
CA VAL A 722 5.12 -14.36 32.61
C VAL A 722 5.93 -13.97 31.36
N THR A 723 6.38 -12.72 31.29
CA THR A 723 7.22 -12.19 30.20
C THR A 723 8.49 -11.57 30.76
N SER A 724 9.64 -11.86 30.16
CA SER A 724 10.93 -11.26 30.58
C SER A 724 11.20 -11.39 32.09
N ASN A 725 10.81 -12.53 32.69
CA ASN A 725 10.92 -12.86 34.12
C ASN A 725 9.93 -12.17 35.07
N ALA A 726 9.04 -11.32 34.56
CA ALA A 726 8.03 -10.60 35.35
C ALA A 726 6.61 -11.14 35.07
N TRP A 727 5.72 -11.01 36.06
CA TRP A 727 4.29 -11.23 35.86
C TRP A 727 3.71 -10.08 35.04
N ALA A 728 2.94 -10.42 34.02
CA ALA A 728 2.33 -9.49 33.11
C ALA A 728 0.89 -9.90 32.78
N GLN A 729 0.09 -8.95 32.35
CA GLN A 729 -1.27 -9.16 31.89
C GLN A 729 -1.41 -8.74 30.43
N ARG A 730 -2.01 -9.61 29.63
CA ARG A 730 -2.34 -9.38 28.23
C ARG A 730 -3.74 -8.77 28.14
N LEU A 731 -3.90 -7.75 27.31
CA LEU A 731 -5.19 -7.09 27.06
C LEU A 731 -6.23 -8.02 26.40
N GLY A 732 -5.78 -8.98 25.60
CA GLY A 732 -6.63 -9.79 24.71
C GLY A 732 -6.81 -9.11 23.35
N ASP A 733 -7.08 -9.88 22.29
CA ASP A 733 -7.13 -9.35 20.92
C ASP A 733 -8.28 -8.36 20.68
N LEU A 734 -9.33 -8.42 21.51
CA LEU A 734 -10.43 -7.44 21.44
C LEU A 734 -9.99 -6.07 21.98
N ALA A 735 -9.28 -6.03 23.10
CA ALA A 735 -8.91 -4.81 23.79
C ALA A 735 -7.48 -4.35 23.53
N GLY A 736 -6.66 -5.15 22.82
CA GLY A 736 -5.27 -4.89 22.51
C GLY A 736 -4.87 -5.40 21.12
N SER A 737 -5.71 -5.15 20.12
CA SER A 737 -5.51 -5.62 18.74
C SER A 737 -4.20 -5.12 18.15
N LEU A 738 -3.51 -5.96 17.36
CA LEU A 738 -2.20 -5.67 16.76
C LEU A 738 -2.23 -4.64 15.61
N PHE A 739 -3.41 -4.15 15.25
CA PHE A 739 -3.60 -3.15 14.21
C PHE A 739 -4.58 -2.08 14.67
N PRO A 740 -4.36 -0.80 14.33
CA PRO A 740 -5.24 0.29 14.73
C PRO A 740 -6.54 0.32 13.92
N ASP A 741 -7.21 -0.81 13.70
CA ASP A 741 -8.32 -0.95 12.74
C ASP A 741 -9.62 -0.23 13.14
N LYS A 742 -9.83 0.02 14.44
CA LYS A 742 -11.06 0.61 14.99
C LYS A 742 -10.76 1.80 15.89
N ASP A 743 -11.59 2.84 15.81
CA ASP A 743 -11.47 4.02 16.69
C ASP A 743 -12.26 3.86 17.99
N SER A 744 -13.31 3.04 17.99
CA SER A 744 -14.14 2.81 19.16
C SER A 744 -14.88 1.48 19.07
N LEU A 745 -15.41 1.04 20.21
CA LEU A 745 -16.28 -0.13 20.35
C LEU A 745 -17.49 0.24 21.22
N THR A 746 -18.70 -0.03 20.74
CA THR A 746 -19.94 0.19 21.49
C THR A 746 -20.33 -1.08 22.24
N MET A 747 -20.49 -0.97 23.55
CA MET A 747 -20.94 -2.07 24.40
C MET A 747 -22.20 -1.68 25.16
N THR A 748 -23.15 -2.60 25.24
CA THR A 748 -24.23 -2.51 26.22
C THR A 748 -23.78 -3.19 27.49
N VAL A 749 -23.66 -2.45 28.58
CA VAL A 749 -23.12 -2.93 29.86
C VAL A 749 -24.11 -2.75 31.01
N ILE A 750 -23.96 -3.58 32.03
CA ILE A 750 -24.64 -3.43 33.32
C ILE A 750 -23.56 -3.14 34.36
N PRO A 751 -23.42 -1.89 34.85
CA PRO A 751 -22.41 -1.52 35.83
C PRO A 751 -22.49 -2.34 37.12
N SER A 752 -21.36 -2.45 37.81
CA SER A 752 -21.27 -3.11 39.11
C SER A 752 -21.98 -2.26 40.18
N GLY A 753 -23.10 -2.73 40.73
CA GLY A 753 -23.81 -2.04 41.83
C GLY A 753 -25.28 -2.44 41.97
N ALA A 754 -25.82 -2.36 43.19
CA ALA A 754 -27.24 -2.66 43.43
C ALA A 754 -28.14 -1.60 42.74
N GLY A 755 -29.07 -2.06 41.90
CA GLY A 755 -29.98 -1.18 41.14
C GLY A 755 -29.38 -0.55 39.88
N ALA A 756 -28.19 -0.99 39.44
CA ALA A 756 -27.56 -0.50 38.21
C ALA A 756 -28.45 -0.76 36.98
N LYS A 757 -28.64 0.27 36.17
CA LYS A 757 -29.40 0.20 34.91
C LYS A 757 -28.49 -0.20 33.76
N VAL A 758 -29.07 -0.79 32.72
CA VAL A 758 -28.38 -1.06 31.47
C VAL A 758 -27.94 0.26 30.84
N GLU A 759 -26.68 0.33 30.41
CA GLU A 759 -26.09 1.51 29.77
C GLU A 759 -25.47 1.10 28.42
N VAL A 760 -25.67 1.92 27.39
CA VAL A 760 -24.99 1.77 26.10
C VAL A 760 -23.81 2.74 26.10
N VAL A 761 -22.60 2.20 26.05
CA VAL A 761 -21.36 2.94 26.25
C VAL A 761 -20.47 2.76 25.03
N LYS A 762 -19.94 3.87 24.52
CA LYS A 762 -18.95 3.88 23.45
C LYS A 762 -17.56 4.03 24.05
N PHE A 763 -16.77 2.97 24.01
CA PHE A 763 -15.38 2.96 24.46
C PHE A 763 -14.47 3.34 23.29
N GLU A 764 -13.65 4.38 23.42
CA GLU A 764 -12.70 4.80 22.39
C GLU A 764 -11.37 4.05 22.55
N TYR A 765 -10.78 3.60 21.44
CA TYR A 765 -9.44 3.02 21.45
C TYR A 765 -8.35 4.11 21.41
N ARG A 766 -7.15 3.77 21.88
CA ARG A 766 -5.91 4.52 21.66
C ARG A 766 -4.85 3.62 21.06
N ALA A 767 -4.24 4.05 19.95
CA ALA A 767 -3.16 3.30 19.32
C ALA A 767 -1.84 3.61 20.04
N ASN A 768 -1.28 2.61 20.71
CA ASN A 768 0.02 2.64 21.37
C ASN A 768 1.13 2.38 20.34
N TYR A 769 2.11 3.28 20.22
CA TYR A 769 3.24 3.10 19.30
C TYR A 769 4.35 2.26 19.95
N LEU A 770 4.75 1.17 19.28
CA LEU A 770 5.74 0.18 19.75
C LEU A 770 6.95 0.04 18.80
N GLY A 771 6.94 0.76 17.67
CA GLY A 771 7.99 0.69 16.66
C GLY A 771 9.26 1.48 17.01
N ALA A 772 10.23 1.44 16.10
CA ALA A 772 11.45 2.24 16.20
C ALA A 772 11.13 3.74 15.99
N PRO A 773 11.68 4.65 16.83
CA PRO A 773 11.39 6.07 16.75
C PRO A 773 11.55 6.65 15.35
N PHE A 774 10.67 7.58 14.99
CA PHE A 774 10.62 8.26 13.70
C PHE A 774 10.08 9.69 13.87
N VAL A 775 10.25 10.52 12.84
CA VAL A 775 9.83 11.93 12.82
C VAL A 775 8.86 12.25 11.68
N ASP A 776 8.84 11.45 10.63
CA ASP A 776 8.07 11.64 9.40
C ASP A 776 7.84 10.29 8.68
N GLY A 777 7.08 10.29 7.59
CA GLY A 777 6.81 9.10 6.78
C GLY A 777 8.08 8.38 6.26
N PRO A 778 9.05 9.09 5.66
CA PRO A 778 10.31 8.49 5.21
C PRO A 778 11.13 7.85 6.33
N SER A 779 11.30 8.52 7.47
CA SER A 779 12.03 7.97 8.61
C SER A 779 11.28 6.81 9.25
N TYR A 780 9.94 6.82 9.25
CA TYR A 780 9.15 5.65 9.63
C TYR A 780 9.48 4.47 8.73
N TRP A 781 9.49 4.66 7.41
CA TRP A 781 9.78 3.59 6.47
C TRP A 781 11.20 3.05 6.62
N THR A 782 12.20 3.93 6.68
CA THR A 782 13.61 3.54 6.88
C THR A 782 13.81 2.82 8.21
N ALA A 783 13.21 3.31 9.28
CA ALA A 783 13.34 2.70 10.59
C ALA A 783 12.57 1.37 10.65
N ASN A 784 11.31 1.31 10.22
CA ASN A 784 10.43 0.19 10.54
C ASN A 784 10.23 -0.81 9.39
N CYS A 785 10.37 -0.37 8.14
CA CYS A 785 9.90 -1.12 6.96
C CYS A 785 11.00 -1.64 6.02
N VAL A 786 12.18 -1.04 6.01
CA VAL A 786 13.31 -1.52 5.18
C VAL A 786 13.91 -2.79 5.77
N ALA A 787 14.16 -3.80 4.93
CA ALA A 787 14.84 -5.03 5.35
C ALA A 787 16.18 -4.75 6.04
N ARG A 788 16.43 -5.43 7.16
CA ARG A 788 17.63 -5.27 8.00
C ARG A 788 18.50 -6.53 7.90
N SER A 789 19.68 -6.49 8.51
CA SER A 789 20.58 -7.65 8.60
C SER A 789 19.96 -8.87 9.29
N THR A 790 18.88 -8.68 10.06
CA THR A 790 18.13 -9.75 10.72
C THR A 790 16.89 -10.21 9.93
N THR A 791 16.54 -9.53 8.83
CA THR A 791 15.35 -9.87 8.03
C THR A 791 15.58 -11.13 7.22
N ASN A 792 16.75 -11.25 6.58
CA ASN A 792 17.12 -12.40 5.77
C ASN A 792 18.23 -13.21 6.46
N GLY A 793 18.41 -14.44 6.02
CA GLY A 793 19.45 -15.32 6.53
C GLY A 793 20.84 -14.98 6.00
N VAL A 794 21.85 -15.61 6.60
CA VAL A 794 23.25 -15.45 6.23
C VAL A 794 23.83 -16.77 5.74
N ASP A 795 24.86 -16.71 4.89
CA ASP A 795 25.69 -17.89 4.62
C ASP A 795 26.62 -18.15 5.81
N ASN A 796 26.38 -19.25 6.51
CA ASN A 796 27.19 -19.61 7.69
C ASN A 796 28.57 -20.17 7.34
N ARG A 797 28.89 -20.35 6.04
CA ARG A 797 30.24 -20.70 5.56
C ARG A 797 31.13 -19.46 5.44
N GLU A 798 30.60 -18.33 4.96
CA GLU A 798 31.38 -17.10 4.70
C GLU A 798 31.85 -16.40 5.98
N THR A 799 31.18 -16.63 7.10
CA THR A 799 31.61 -16.15 8.42
C THR A 799 32.86 -16.88 8.97
N GLN A 800 33.46 -17.82 8.22
CA GLN A 800 34.70 -18.53 8.56
C GLN A 800 36.01 -17.80 8.16
N GLY A 801 35.96 -16.52 7.82
CA GLY A 801 37.16 -15.72 7.56
C GLY A 801 38.17 -15.73 8.72
N THR A 802 39.31 -16.38 8.49
CA THR A 802 40.62 -16.28 9.20
C THR A 802 40.74 -16.54 10.71
N ALA A 803 39.74 -17.10 11.39
CA ALA A 803 39.93 -17.64 12.75
C ALA A 803 39.57 -19.14 12.82
N LYS A 804 40.44 -19.91 13.49
CA LYS A 804 40.33 -21.36 13.78
C LYS A 804 38.89 -21.82 14.03
N LYS A 805 38.61 -23.08 13.68
CA LYS A 805 37.47 -23.93 14.12
C LYS A 805 37.11 -23.76 15.60
N ILE A 806 36.57 -22.61 15.99
CA ILE A 806 35.84 -22.45 17.23
C ILE A 806 34.49 -23.06 16.88
N SER A 807 34.19 -24.22 17.49
CA SER A 807 32.90 -24.87 17.35
C SER A 807 31.82 -23.82 17.61
N ARG A 808 31.07 -23.42 16.58
CA ARG A 808 29.87 -22.63 16.83
C ARG A 808 28.98 -23.41 17.79
N PRO A 809 28.37 -22.75 18.79
CA PRO A 809 27.30 -23.36 19.56
C PRO A 809 26.25 -23.88 18.56
N LYS A 810 25.91 -25.16 18.66
CA LYS A 810 24.91 -25.79 17.80
C LYS A 810 23.60 -25.02 17.88
N LEU A 811 22.92 -24.86 16.74
CA LEU A 811 21.58 -24.27 16.73
C LEU A 811 20.62 -25.20 17.49
N ARG A 812 19.95 -24.66 18.51
CA ARG A 812 18.99 -25.40 19.32
C ARG A 812 17.59 -25.20 18.74
N PRO A 813 16.77 -26.26 18.61
CA PRO A 813 15.39 -26.14 18.18
C PRO A 813 14.64 -25.26 19.15
N MET A 814 14.15 -24.17 18.60
CA MET A 814 13.29 -23.24 19.29
C MET A 814 11.97 -23.15 18.52
N ALA A 815 10.91 -23.31 19.26
CA ALA A 815 9.54 -23.18 18.82
C ALA A 815 8.81 -22.21 19.75
N THR A 816 9.16 -20.93 19.60
CA THR A 816 8.55 -19.82 20.33
C THR A 816 7.31 -19.33 19.60
N SER A 817 6.20 -19.14 20.30
CA SER A 817 4.91 -18.69 19.80
C SER A 817 4.12 -17.92 20.86
N VAL A 818 4.50 -16.67 21.13
CA VAL A 818 3.62 -15.61 21.66
C VAL A 818 4.19 -14.28 21.17
N ASP A 819 3.32 -13.36 20.77
CA ASP A 819 3.57 -11.94 20.47
C ASP A 819 5.01 -11.46 20.72
N GLY A 820 5.85 -11.51 19.68
CA GLY A 820 7.14 -10.79 19.65
C GLY A 820 6.98 -9.26 19.56
N GLY A 821 5.77 -8.74 19.77
CA GLY A 821 5.48 -7.31 19.82
C GLY A 821 5.86 -6.77 21.20
N ALA A 822 6.97 -6.05 21.26
CA ALA A 822 7.61 -5.42 22.43
C ALA A 822 7.85 -6.35 23.65
N PRO A 823 9.11 -6.46 24.15
CA PRO A 823 9.47 -7.33 25.28
C PRO A 823 8.89 -6.92 26.65
N GLU A 824 8.10 -5.84 26.73
CA GLU A 824 7.48 -5.35 27.95
C GLU A 824 5.96 -5.57 27.90
N GLY A 825 5.51 -6.72 28.42
CA GLY A 825 4.11 -6.88 28.77
C GLY A 825 3.72 -5.88 29.87
N ILE A 826 2.48 -5.41 29.87
CA ILE A 826 1.95 -4.56 30.95
C ILE A 826 1.99 -5.39 32.23
N ALA A 827 2.56 -4.85 33.31
CA ALA A 827 2.70 -5.57 34.57
C ALA A 827 1.34 -6.07 35.12
N LEU A 828 1.35 -7.21 35.81
CA LEU A 828 0.18 -7.68 36.54
C LEU A 828 0.02 -6.81 37.82
N PRO A 829 -1.17 -6.29 38.14
CA PRO A 829 -1.32 -5.41 39.29
C PRO A 829 -1.02 -6.09 40.63
N ASP A 830 -0.49 -5.33 41.59
CA ASP A 830 -0.02 -5.83 42.89
C ASP A 830 -1.00 -6.75 43.62
N PRO A 831 -2.32 -6.49 43.68
CA PRO A 831 -3.27 -7.38 44.38
C PRO A 831 -3.39 -8.79 43.77
N TYR A 832 -2.95 -8.96 42.53
CA TYR A 832 -3.05 -10.20 41.76
C TYR A 832 -1.72 -10.94 41.66
N LEU A 833 -0.62 -10.33 42.12
CA LEU A 833 0.68 -10.99 42.20
C LEU A 833 0.67 -12.09 43.27
N PRO A 834 1.32 -13.24 43.03
CA PRO A 834 1.56 -14.22 44.09
C PRO A 834 2.31 -13.57 45.27
N SER A 835 1.72 -13.67 46.45
CA SER A 835 2.30 -13.20 47.72
C SER A 835 3.26 -14.21 48.37
N LEU A 836 3.26 -15.44 47.87
CA LEU A 836 4.08 -16.54 48.39
C LEU A 836 5.57 -16.31 48.08
N PRO A 837 6.48 -16.69 49.00
CA PRO A 837 7.90 -16.62 48.74
C PRO A 837 8.28 -17.57 47.60
N ILE A 838 9.14 -17.09 46.71
CA ILE A 838 9.72 -17.91 45.64
C ILE A 838 10.71 -18.89 46.27
N VAL A 839 10.55 -20.18 45.94
CA VAL A 839 11.50 -21.22 46.34
C VAL A 839 12.82 -21.02 45.60
N ALA A 840 13.95 -21.25 46.29
CA ALA A 840 15.27 -21.16 45.66
C ALA A 840 15.34 -22.03 44.38
N GLY A 841 15.85 -21.45 43.30
CA GLY A 841 15.77 -22.04 41.94
C GLY A 841 14.58 -21.56 41.10
N GLY A 842 13.62 -20.81 41.65
CA GLY A 842 12.44 -20.31 40.91
C GLY A 842 12.59 -18.89 40.34
N ASN A 843 13.73 -18.53 39.75
CA ASN A 843 13.97 -17.16 39.26
C ASN A 843 14.03 -17.10 37.74
N GLY A 844 13.06 -16.43 37.12
CA GLY A 844 13.08 -16.16 35.70
C GLY A 844 11.76 -16.51 35.02
N GLN A 845 11.85 -17.29 33.94
CA GLN A 845 10.71 -17.85 33.23
C GLN A 845 10.10 -19.07 33.93
N LEU A 846 10.87 -19.73 34.82
CA LEU A 846 10.36 -20.74 35.74
C LEU A 846 10.24 -20.12 37.14
N LYS A 847 9.05 -20.17 37.75
CA LYS A 847 8.82 -19.70 39.12
C LYS A 847 8.26 -20.83 39.97
N ALA A 848 8.84 -21.02 41.16
CA ALA A 848 8.51 -22.13 42.05
C ALA A 848 7.92 -21.60 43.37
N TYR A 849 6.80 -22.17 43.80
CA TYR A 849 6.09 -21.77 45.03
C TYR A 849 5.64 -22.99 45.83
N ILE A 850 5.48 -22.83 47.15
CA ILE A 850 4.79 -23.80 48.02
C ILE A 850 3.50 -23.13 48.49
N LEU A 851 2.36 -23.78 48.26
CA LEU A 851 1.06 -23.25 48.68
C LEU A 851 0.91 -23.27 50.21
N ALA A 852 -0.03 -22.49 50.72
CA ALA A 852 -0.29 -22.35 52.15
C ALA A 852 -0.71 -23.66 52.86
N ASP A 853 -1.05 -24.71 52.11
CA ASP A 853 -1.32 -26.04 52.65
C ASP A 853 -0.04 -26.80 53.06
N ASN A 854 1.14 -26.27 52.73
CA ASN A 854 2.47 -26.87 52.92
C ASN A 854 2.61 -28.29 52.31
N LYS A 855 1.71 -28.67 51.41
CA LYS A 855 1.67 -29.99 50.75
C LYS A 855 1.79 -29.88 49.24
N THR A 856 1.40 -28.75 48.67
CA THR A 856 1.35 -28.54 47.22
C THR A 856 2.46 -27.61 46.76
N GLY A 857 3.32 -28.10 45.88
CA GLY A 857 4.29 -27.30 45.14
C GLY A 857 3.67 -26.78 43.84
N VAL A 858 4.13 -25.64 43.35
CA VAL A 858 3.74 -25.07 42.07
C VAL A 858 4.97 -24.73 41.25
N LEU A 859 5.04 -25.21 40.02
CA LEU A 859 5.97 -24.78 38.99
C LEU A 859 5.22 -23.97 37.93
N MET A 860 5.33 -22.65 37.97
CA MET A 860 4.85 -21.77 36.91
C MET A 860 5.90 -21.72 35.80
N VAL A 861 5.57 -22.27 34.64
CA VAL A 861 6.40 -22.29 33.43
C VAL A 861 5.91 -21.20 32.50
N GLY A 862 6.48 -20.00 32.61
CA GLY A 862 6.14 -18.83 31.82
C GLY A 862 6.49 -18.93 30.33
N SER A 863 7.63 -19.54 30.03
CA SER A 863 8.05 -19.91 28.68
C SER A 863 9.15 -20.97 28.77
N PHE A 864 9.28 -21.80 27.74
CA PHE A 864 10.42 -22.68 27.54
C PHE A 864 11.58 -21.95 26.83
N GLY A 865 11.55 -20.61 26.75
CA GLY A 865 12.56 -19.78 26.11
C GLY A 865 13.61 -19.27 27.10
N GLY A 866 14.31 -18.21 26.72
CA GLY A 866 15.27 -17.52 27.60
C GLY A 866 16.58 -18.30 27.79
N ASP A 867 17.08 -18.33 29.03
CA ASP A 867 18.34 -19.00 29.36
C ASP A 867 18.14 -20.52 29.49
N TYR A 868 18.65 -21.23 28.49
CA TYR A 868 18.51 -22.69 28.35
C TYR A 868 19.11 -23.48 29.51
N ALA A 869 20.31 -23.12 29.97
CA ALA A 869 21.00 -23.84 31.03
C ALA A 869 20.38 -23.50 32.40
N LYS A 870 20.00 -22.23 32.58
CA LYS A 870 19.37 -21.77 33.80
C LYS A 870 18.03 -22.46 34.04
N PHE A 871 17.18 -22.60 33.02
CA PHE A 871 15.90 -23.31 33.15
C PHE A 871 16.08 -24.74 33.71
N GLN A 872 17.09 -25.45 33.23
CA GLN A 872 17.39 -26.82 33.68
C GLN A 872 17.82 -26.85 35.14
N THR A 873 18.78 -25.99 35.50
CA THR A 873 19.30 -25.85 36.85
C THR A 873 18.19 -25.47 37.84
N ASP A 874 17.37 -24.49 37.47
CA ASP A 874 16.24 -23.98 38.24
C ASP A 874 15.19 -25.07 38.50
N THR A 875 14.87 -25.88 37.48
CA THR A 875 13.89 -26.97 37.59
C THR A 875 14.34 -28.03 38.60
N VAL A 876 15.57 -28.53 38.47
CA VAL A 876 16.11 -29.57 39.38
C VAL A 876 16.21 -29.04 40.81
N ALA A 877 16.68 -27.79 40.98
CA ALA A 877 16.73 -27.14 42.28
C ALA A 877 15.34 -27.01 42.91
N ALA A 878 14.34 -26.56 42.15
CA ALA A 878 12.97 -26.43 42.64
C ALA A 878 12.38 -27.78 43.08
N LEU A 879 12.55 -28.85 42.30
CA LEU A 879 12.08 -30.19 42.65
C LEU A 879 12.76 -30.74 43.90
N ALA A 880 14.07 -30.56 44.04
CA ALA A 880 14.83 -30.96 45.23
C ALA A 880 14.38 -30.19 46.48
N ASN A 881 14.11 -28.88 46.34
CA ASN A 881 13.63 -28.04 47.43
C ASN A 881 12.20 -28.39 47.85
N PHE A 882 11.30 -28.72 46.91
CA PHE A 882 9.97 -29.21 47.27
C PHE A 882 10.04 -30.51 48.07
N LYS A 883 10.89 -31.46 47.67
CA LYS A 883 11.10 -32.71 48.42
C LYS A 883 11.63 -32.44 49.83
N SER A 884 12.59 -31.52 49.95
CA SER A 884 13.16 -31.12 51.25
C SER A 884 12.14 -30.41 52.15
N ALA A 885 11.19 -29.70 51.57
CA ALA A 885 10.10 -29.03 52.29
C ALA A 885 8.90 -29.94 52.62
N GLY A 886 8.93 -31.23 52.25
CA GLY A 886 7.85 -32.18 52.54
C GLY A 886 6.61 -32.04 51.65
N VAL A 887 6.73 -31.38 50.49
CA VAL A 887 5.68 -31.31 49.48
C VAL A 887 5.32 -32.73 49.02
N GLN A 888 4.03 -32.98 48.80
CA GLN A 888 3.48 -34.31 48.45
C GLN A 888 2.87 -34.35 47.05
N GLN A 889 2.58 -33.19 46.46
CA GLN A 889 1.90 -33.07 45.16
C GLN A 889 2.32 -31.78 44.44
N LEU A 890 2.16 -31.75 43.12
CA LEU A 890 2.73 -30.72 42.26
C LEU A 890 1.72 -30.20 41.22
N ILE A 891 1.59 -28.88 41.14
CA ILE A 891 0.92 -28.19 40.03
C ILE A 891 1.99 -27.67 39.07
N VAL A 892 1.86 -27.95 37.78
CA VAL A 892 2.66 -27.32 36.71
C VAL A 892 1.75 -26.37 35.95
N ASP A 893 1.96 -25.06 36.09
CA ASP A 893 1.17 -24.03 35.41
C ASP A 893 1.85 -23.59 34.11
N THR A 894 1.17 -23.76 32.98
CA THR A 894 1.62 -23.36 31.64
C THR A 894 0.77 -22.23 31.06
N THR A 895 0.03 -21.50 31.89
CA THR A 895 -0.83 -20.38 31.47
C THR A 895 -0.06 -19.30 30.75
N GLY A 896 -0.46 -18.98 29.51
CA GLY A 896 0.18 -17.95 28.71
C GLY A 896 1.59 -18.31 28.22
N ASN A 897 1.98 -19.59 28.29
CA ASN A 897 3.28 -20.06 27.81
C ASN A 897 3.31 -20.08 26.28
N GLY A 898 4.20 -19.26 25.71
CA GLY A 898 4.41 -19.16 24.27
C GLY A 898 5.51 -20.07 23.73
N GLY A 899 5.63 -21.29 24.21
CA GLY A 899 6.64 -22.24 23.73
C GLY A 899 8.08 -21.84 24.08
N GLY A 900 9.03 -22.32 23.28
CA GLY A 900 10.46 -22.13 23.52
C GLY A 900 11.32 -23.26 22.98
N TYR A 901 12.42 -23.58 23.64
CA TYR A 901 13.26 -24.70 23.25
C TYR A 901 12.53 -26.03 23.47
N VAL A 902 12.34 -26.79 22.41
CA VAL A 902 11.69 -28.11 22.42
C VAL A 902 12.33 -29.02 23.48
N CYS A 903 13.65 -28.97 23.54
CA CYS A 903 14.46 -29.72 24.48
C CYS A 903 14.22 -29.39 25.95
N LEU A 904 13.74 -28.20 26.29
CA LEU A 904 13.36 -27.88 27.67
C LEU A 904 12.01 -28.50 28.05
N GLY A 905 11.13 -28.73 27.08
CA GLY A 905 9.91 -29.52 27.28
C GLY A 905 10.23 -30.99 27.54
N GLU A 906 11.12 -31.58 26.73
CA GLU A 906 11.63 -32.95 26.93
C GLU A 906 12.33 -33.10 28.28
N PHE A 907 13.22 -32.14 28.59
CA PHE A 907 13.91 -32.10 29.87
C PHE A 907 12.93 -32.07 31.04
N LEU A 908 11.88 -31.24 31.00
CA LEU A 908 10.90 -31.15 32.08
C LEU A 908 10.13 -32.47 32.26
N ILE A 909 9.78 -33.18 31.18
CA ILE A 909 9.18 -34.53 31.26
C ILE A 909 10.13 -35.47 32.00
N ASN A 910 11.39 -35.53 31.58
CA ASN A 910 12.40 -36.41 32.16
C ASN A 910 12.72 -36.03 33.63
N ALA A 911 12.70 -34.75 33.98
CA ALA A 911 12.88 -34.27 35.35
C ALA A 911 11.72 -34.67 36.27
N LEU A 912 10.49 -34.69 35.75
CA LEU A 912 9.30 -35.10 36.50
C LEU A 912 9.17 -36.62 36.62
N ALA A 913 9.56 -37.37 35.58
CA ALA A 913 9.41 -38.82 35.50
C ALA A 913 10.60 -39.61 36.07
N GLY A 914 11.79 -39.00 36.16
CA GLY A 914 13.04 -39.66 36.53
C GLY A 914 13.73 -40.34 35.35
N THR A 915 15.03 -40.62 35.47
CA THR A 915 15.82 -41.22 34.37
C THR A 915 15.39 -42.65 34.00
N SER A 916 14.72 -43.35 34.92
CA SER A 916 14.15 -44.70 34.67
C SER A 916 13.02 -44.71 33.64
N PHE A 917 12.40 -43.55 33.36
CA PHE A 917 11.33 -43.42 32.36
C PHE A 917 11.81 -43.70 30.92
N GLY A 918 13.10 -43.46 30.62
CA GLY A 918 13.71 -43.84 29.35
C GLY A 918 13.13 -43.13 28.11
N TYR A 919 12.82 -41.83 28.22
CA TYR A 919 12.27 -41.05 27.12
C TYR A 919 13.37 -40.29 26.37
N SER A 920 13.65 -40.78 25.16
CA SER A 920 14.68 -40.26 24.26
C SER A 920 14.22 -39.11 23.37
N GLY A 921 13.04 -38.51 23.63
CA GLY A 921 12.47 -37.45 22.80
C GLY A 921 11.38 -37.91 21.82
N TRP A 922 10.86 -36.96 21.04
CA TRP A 922 9.71 -37.19 20.16
C TRP A 922 10.08 -37.92 18.87
N GLU A 923 9.28 -38.91 18.48
CA GLU A 923 9.29 -39.45 17.12
C GLU A 923 8.83 -38.35 16.17
N SER A 924 9.74 -37.93 15.29
CA SER A 924 9.59 -36.74 14.45
C SER A 924 9.87 -37.06 12.99
N SER A 925 9.44 -36.17 12.10
CA SER A 925 9.91 -36.14 10.71
C SER A 925 9.76 -34.74 10.13
N ALA A 926 10.37 -34.52 8.98
CA ALA A 926 10.29 -33.28 8.23
C ALA A 926 9.68 -33.53 6.84
N ARG A 927 9.02 -32.53 6.25
CA ARG A 927 8.46 -32.63 4.89
C ARG A 927 9.54 -32.76 3.84
N ALA A 928 9.45 -33.82 3.05
CA ALA A 928 10.45 -34.17 2.05
C ALA A 928 10.20 -33.42 0.73
N ASN A 929 9.99 -32.10 0.81
CA ASN A 929 9.87 -31.28 -0.39
C ASN A 929 11.20 -31.28 -1.19
N PRO A 930 11.16 -31.02 -2.51
CA PRO A 930 12.35 -31.15 -3.34
C PRO A 930 13.53 -30.25 -2.92
N LEU A 931 13.28 -29.04 -2.40
CA LEU A 931 14.35 -28.15 -1.95
C LEU A 931 14.95 -28.60 -0.61
N ALA A 932 14.13 -29.06 0.35
CA ALA A 932 14.62 -29.65 1.60
C ALA A 932 15.51 -30.87 1.37
N ARG A 933 15.14 -31.75 0.43
CA ARG A 933 15.97 -32.90 0.03
C ARG A 933 17.33 -32.46 -0.52
N LYS A 934 17.36 -31.43 -1.35
CA LYS A 934 18.59 -30.83 -1.87
C LYS A 934 19.44 -30.20 -0.76
N ILE A 935 18.83 -29.53 0.22
CA ILE A 935 19.53 -28.97 1.38
C ILE A 935 20.29 -30.07 2.13
N VAL A 936 19.59 -31.16 2.50
CA VAL A 936 20.24 -32.28 3.23
C VAL A 936 21.35 -32.93 2.40
N ALA A 937 21.12 -33.15 1.10
CA ALA A 937 22.14 -33.70 0.22
C ALA A 937 23.37 -32.78 0.10
N ALA A 938 23.16 -31.46 0.02
CA ALA A 938 24.22 -30.46 -0.04
C ALA A 938 24.99 -30.35 1.27
N ASP A 939 24.30 -30.42 2.42
CA ASP A 939 24.92 -30.46 3.74
C ASP A 939 25.84 -31.66 3.90
N ILE A 940 25.36 -32.86 3.52
CA ILE A 940 26.16 -34.10 3.55
C ILE A 940 27.38 -33.98 2.64
N ALA A 941 27.19 -33.49 1.41
CA ALA A 941 28.28 -33.34 0.45
C ALA A 941 29.36 -32.35 0.91
N GLN A 942 28.98 -31.34 1.69
CA GLN A 942 29.86 -30.30 2.21
C GLN A 942 30.38 -30.58 3.62
N GLY A 943 29.90 -31.64 4.29
CA GLY A 943 30.23 -31.95 5.68
C GLY A 943 29.68 -30.94 6.69
N ILE A 944 28.57 -30.28 6.37
CA ILE A 944 27.85 -29.36 7.26
C ILE A 944 27.04 -30.20 8.26
N ASN A 945 27.20 -29.95 9.56
CA ASN A 945 26.57 -30.73 10.64
C ASN A 945 26.05 -29.87 11.80
N TYR A 946 25.84 -28.57 11.56
CA TYR A 946 25.47 -27.58 12.58
C TYR A 946 24.24 -26.75 12.21
N MET A 947 23.71 -26.93 10.99
CA MET A 947 22.47 -26.32 10.52
C MET A 947 21.27 -27.17 10.96
N PHE A 948 20.05 -26.64 10.85
CA PHE A 948 18.85 -27.34 11.28
C PHE A 948 18.61 -28.61 10.46
N TYR A 949 18.78 -28.59 9.12
CA TYR A 949 18.52 -29.76 8.28
C TYR A 949 19.61 -30.85 8.31
N SER A 950 20.80 -30.56 8.82
CA SER A 950 21.96 -31.46 8.72
C SER A 950 21.79 -32.77 9.52
N SER A 951 22.16 -33.91 8.93
CA SER A 951 22.22 -35.20 9.64
C SER A 951 23.45 -35.28 10.54
N ASN A 952 23.27 -35.83 11.75
CA ASN A 952 24.17 -35.73 12.91
C ASN A 952 24.22 -34.34 13.59
N ARG A 953 23.05 -33.74 13.73
CA ARG A 953 22.75 -33.07 14.98
C ARG A 953 22.82 -34.20 16.06
N LEU A 954 23.65 -34.06 17.11
CA LEU A 954 23.90 -35.08 18.17
C LEU A 954 22.65 -35.48 18.97
N ASP A 955 21.52 -34.95 18.53
CA ASP A 955 20.18 -35.06 19.05
C ASP A 955 19.27 -35.78 18.06
N TRP A 956 19.75 -36.31 16.93
CA TRP A 956 18.94 -37.20 16.07
C TRP A 956 19.42 -38.64 16.15
N ALA A 957 18.48 -39.52 16.48
CA ALA A 957 18.70 -40.95 16.42
C ALA A 957 17.68 -41.66 15.55
N PHE A 958 18.09 -42.83 15.08
CA PHE A 958 17.17 -43.86 14.67
C PHE A 958 16.22 -44.22 15.83
N LEU A 959 15.07 -44.83 15.51
CA LEU A 959 14.05 -45.20 16.51
C LEU A 959 14.50 -46.28 17.53
N ASN A 960 15.75 -46.74 17.44
CA ASN A 960 16.42 -47.62 18.40
C ASN A 960 17.41 -46.86 19.32
N ASN A 961 17.37 -45.51 19.33
CA ASN A 961 18.28 -44.62 20.07
C ASN A 961 19.74 -44.60 19.61
N THR A 962 20.06 -45.21 18.46
CA THR A 962 21.41 -45.08 17.88
C THR A 962 21.55 -43.75 17.12
N PRO A 963 22.59 -42.94 17.37
CA PRO A 963 22.81 -41.69 16.64
C PRO A 963 22.95 -41.91 15.14
N GLN A 964 22.40 -41.00 14.34
CA GLN A 964 22.53 -41.05 12.88
C GLN A 964 23.93 -40.58 12.43
N PRO A 965 24.61 -41.25 11.49
CA PRO A 965 25.91 -40.78 11.01
C PRO A 965 25.77 -39.53 10.12
N ILE A 966 26.81 -38.68 10.07
CA ILE A 966 26.82 -37.42 9.27
C ILE A 966 26.50 -37.67 7.79
N SER A 967 26.82 -38.85 7.27
CA SER A 967 26.57 -39.23 5.87
C SER A 967 25.16 -39.75 5.61
N TYR A 968 24.33 -39.95 6.64
CA TYR A 968 23.00 -40.52 6.47
C TYR A 968 22.01 -39.47 5.98
N ASN A 969 21.42 -39.71 4.82
CA ASN A 969 20.36 -38.86 4.29
C ASN A 969 18.99 -39.36 4.75
N TYR A 970 18.50 -38.85 5.88
CA TYR A 970 17.19 -39.21 6.44
C TYR A 970 16.01 -38.78 5.53
N MET A 971 16.23 -37.92 4.54
CA MET A 971 15.22 -37.54 3.55
C MET A 971 15.09 -38.55 2.40
N GLU A 972 15.95 -39.59 2.32
CA GLU A 972 16.00 -40.54 1.20
C GLU A 972 16.01 -42.02 1.65
N PRO A 973 15.09 -42.87 1.14
CA PRO A 973 13.95 -42.50 0.32
C PRO A 973 12.90 -41.75 1.15
N PRO A 974 12.12 -40.84 0.54
CA PRO A 974 11.01 -40.22 1.22
C PRO A 974 9.91 -41.25 1.52
N VAL A 975 9.19 -41.04 2.61
CA VAL A 975 8.12 -41.91 3.11
C VAL A 975 6.77 -41.23 2.82
N ASP A 976 6.04 -41.79 1.87
CA ASP A 976 4.70 -41.36 1.53
C ASP A 976 3.68 -41.87 2.55
N PHE A 977 2.69 -41.05 2.85
CA PHE A 977 1.60 -41.38 3.76
C PHE A 977 0.36 -40.57 3.41
N VAL A 978 -0.77 -40.96 4.00
CA VAL A 978 -2.06 -40.32 3.75
C VAL A 978 -2.66 -39.89 5.08
N VAL A 979 -3.07 -38.63 5.17
CA VAL A 979 -3.82 -38.08 6.30
C VAL A 979 -5.09 -37.44 5.77
N ASN A 980 -6.24 -37.83 6.32
CA ASN A 980 -7.56 -37.33 5.91
C ASN A 980 -7.82 -37.39 4.38
N GLY A 981 -7.25 -38.38 3.69
CA GLY A 981 -7.39 -38.54 2.23
C GLY A 981 -6.41 -37.72 1.39
N GLN A 982 -5.59 -36.84 1.98
CA GLN A 982 -4.50 -36.15 1.29
C GLN A 982 -3.20 -36.94 1.35
N LYS A 983 -2.53 -37.05 0.21
CA LYS A 983 -1.19 -37.65 0.12
C LYS A 983 -0.14 -36.60 0.47
N ASP A 984 0.86 -37.00 1.25
CA ASP A 984 2.05 -36.20 1.52
C ASP A 984 3.28 -37.09 1.67
N SER A 985 4.46 -36.49 1.67
CA SER A 985 5.74 -37.18 1.66
C SER A 985 6.70 -36.56 2.67
N ASN A 986 7.24 -37.39 3.56
CA ASN A 986 8.09 -36.96 4.65
C ASN A 986 9.43 -37.71 4.67
N SER A 987 10.36 -37.23 5.48
CA SER A 987 11.59 -37.94 5.79
C SER A 987 11.30 -39.28 6.47
N GLN A 988 12.31 -40.15 6.50
CA GLN A 988 12.33 -41.24 7.47
C GLN A 988 12.18 -40.67 8.89
N ARG A 989 11.52 -41.43 9.77
CA ARG A 989 11.27 -40.99 11.14
C ARG A 989 12.52 -41.13 12.00
N PHE A 990 12.66 -40.23 12.96
CA PHE A 990 13.79 -40.18 13.88
C PHE A 990 13.37 -39.65 15.25
N TYR A 991 14.14 -39.94 16.30
CA TYR A 991 13.99 -39.28 17.59
C TYR A 991 14.77 -37.98 17.63
N ASP A 992 14.15 -36.93 18.18
CA ASP A 992 14.79 -35.66 18.53
C ASP A 992 15.24 -35.73 20.00
N ILE A 993 16.40 -36.35 20.25
CA ILE A 993 17.04 -36.58 21.54
C ILE A 993 17.70 -35.31 22.08
N CYS A 994 17.26 -34.78 23.22
CA CYS A 994 17.87 -33.56 23.76
C CYS A 994 19.06 -33.76 24.71
N THR A 995 19.61 -34.98 24.79
CA THR A 995 20.70 -35.36 25.71
C THR A 995 22.11 -35.23 25.09
N PRO A 996 23.18 -34.98 25.88
CA PRO A 996 23.15 -34.76 27.33
C PRO A 996 22.60 -33.38 27.71
N TYR A 997 21.93 -33.33 28.86
CA TYR A 997 21.48 -32.09 29.49
C TYR A 997 22.65 -31.40 30.22
N ASP A 998 22.49 -30.12 30.53
CA ASP A 998 23.51 -29.33 31.25
C ASP A 998 23.56 -29.67 32.76
N VAL A 999 22.57 -30.44 33.25
CA VAL A 999 22.46 -30.90 34.65
C VAL A 999 22.06 -32.38 34.72
N ASP A 1000 22.43 -33.03 35.82
CA ASP A 1000 22.00 -34.40 36.10
C ASP A 1000 20.52 -34.45 36.48
N LEU A 1001 19.82 -35.42 35.91
CA LEU A 1001 18.41 -35.69 36.20
C LEU A 1001 18.26 -36.60 37.43
N PRO A 1002 17.16 -36.47 38.21
CA PRO A 1002 16.90 -37.36 39.32
C PRO A 1002 16.65 -38.80 38.83
N ALA A 1003 17.18 -39.78 39.56
CA ALA A 1003 17.01 -41.20 39.21
C ALA A 1003 15.54 -41.66 39.28
N GLU A 1004 14.84 -41.20 40.32
CA GLU A 1004 13.42 -41.50 40.57
C GLU A 1004 12.60 -40.20 40.51
N PRO A 1005 11.31 -40.27 40.11
CA PRO A 1005 10.44 -39.10 40.04
C PRO A 1005 10.29 -38.44 41.41
N ALA A 1006 10.29 -37.11 41.45
CA ALA A 1006 10.10 -36.35 42.70
C ALA A 1006 8.68 -36.55 43.28
N PHE A 1007 7.69 -36.76 42.41
CA PHE A 1007 6.30 -37.03 42.75
C PHE A 1007 5.77 -38.13 41.83
N PRO A 1008 4.88 -39.02 42.31
CA PRO A 1008 4.22 -39.95 41.41
C PRO A 1008 3.36 -39.18 40.40
N PRO A 1009 3.29 -39.60 39.11
CA PRO A 1009 2.52 -38.87 38.09
C PRO A 1009 1.05 -38.60 38.46
N SER A 1010 0.42 -39.48 39.25
CA SER A 1010 -0.95 -39.28 39.75
C SER A 1010 -1.11 -38.13 40.77
N LYS A 1011 0.01 -37.61 41.31
CA LYS A 1011 0.08 -36.45 42.20
C LYS A 1011 0.63 -35.21 41.49
N ILE A 1012 0.64 -35.22 40.16
CA ILE A 1012 0.98 -34.07 39.33
C ILE A 1012 -0.28 -33.64 38.56
N LEU A 1013 -0.54 -32.34 38.51
CA LEU A 1013 -1.59 -31.73 37.68
C LEU A 1013 -0.95 -30.66 36.80
N ILE A 1014 -1.31 -30.63 35.51
CA ILE A 1014 -0.96 -29.52 34.62
C ILE A 1014 -2.15 -28.58 34.54
N VAL A 1015 -1.93 -27.29 34.75
CA VAL A 1015 -2.95 -26.24 34.63
C VAL A 1015 -2.56 -25.25 33.53
N GLY A 1016 -3.53 -24.75 32.77
CA GLY A 1016 -3.27 -23.75 31.74
C GLY A 1016 -4.55 -23.10 31.19
N ASN A 1017 -4.41 -22.02 30.43
CA ASN A 1017 -5.53 -21.42 29.68
C ASN A 1017 -5.68 -21.98 28.26
N GLY A 1018 -4.91 -23.01 27.92
CA GLY A 1018 -4.91 -23.61 26.58
C GLY A 1018 -4.23 -22.78 25.50
N LEU A 1019 -3.75 -21.55 25.76
CA LEU A 1019 -2.99 -20.74 24.79
C LEU A 1019 -1.56 -21.24 24.56
N CYS A 1020 -1.39 -22.54 24.72
CA CYS A 1020 -0.13 -23.22 24.77
C CYS A 1020 0.18 -23.71 23.35
N GLY A 1021 0.98 -22.92 22.63
CA GLY A 1021 1.45 -23.25 21.28
C GLY A 1021 2.83 -23.88 21.34
N SER A 1022 3.05 -24.96 20.58
CA SER A 1022 4.35 -25.64 20.44
C SER A 1022 4.88 -26.40 21.67
N THR A 1023 6.04 -26.03 22.24
CA THR A 1023 6.76 -26.86 23.24
C THR A 1023 5.92 -27.23 24.45
N CYS A 1024 5.09 -26.31 24.95
CA CYS A 1024 4.26 -26.60 26.10
C CYS A 1024 3.11 -27.58 25.76
N ALA A 1025 2.63 -27.58 24.51
CA ALA A 1025 1.59 -28.49 24.04
C ALA A 1025 2.16 -29.89 23.89
N LEU A 1026 3.38 -29.99 23.34
CA LEU A 1026 4.18 -31.22 23.33
C LEU A 1026 4.41 -31.73 24.75
N PHE A 1027 4.89 -30.89 25.66
CA PHE A 1027 5.07 -31.24 27.07
C PHE A 1027 3.79 -31.82 27.69
N SER A 1028 2.68 -31.11 27.55
CA SER A 1028 1.39 -31.50 28.13
C SER A 1028 0.85 -32.78 27.49
N GLY A 1029 1.05 -32.94 26.18
CA GLY A 1029 0.71 -34.14 25.41
C GLY A 1029 1.45 -35.37 25.91
N VAL A 1030 2.79 -35.35 26.02
CA VAL A 1030 3.55 -36.51 26.55
C VAL A 1030 3.17 -36.78 28.00
N ALA A 1031 3.10 -35.74 28.84
CA ALA A 1031 2.73 -35.89 30.24
C ALA A 1031 1.37 -36.59 30.38
N TYR A 1032 0.42 -36.27 29.51
CA TYR A 1032 -0.87 -36.96 29.46
C TYR A 1032 -0.79 -38.37 28.85
N GLU A 1033 -0.23 -38.53 27.64
CA GLU A 1033 -0.21 -39.79 26.90
C GLU A 1033 0.65 -40.88 27.55
N LYS A 1034 1.79 -40.50 28.15
CA LYS A 1034 2.77 -41.45 28.69
C LYS A 1034 2.79 -41.53 30.21
N LEU A 1035 2.62 -40.42 30.89
CA LEU A 1035 2.66 -40.37 32.36
C LEU A 1035 1.26 -40.41 32.99
N GLY A 1036 0.20 -40.21 32.20
CA GLY A 1036 -1.18 -40.17 32.71
C GLY A 1036 -1.48 -38.93 33.58
N ILE A 1037 -0.66 -37.89 33.48
CA ILE A 1037 -0.82 -36.64 34.22
C ILE A 1037 -2.07 -35.92 33.72
N LYS A 1038 -2.98 -35.54 34.62
CA LYS A 1038 -4.22 -34.87 34.24
C LYS A 1038 -3.94 -33.41 33.86
N VAL A 1039 -4.60 -32.96 32.79
CA VAL A 1039 -4.51 -31.58 32.30
C VAL A 1039 -5.82 -30.86 32.58
N ILE A 1040 -5.74 -29.74 33.28
CA ILE A 1040 -6.87 -28.87 33.63
C ILE A 1040 -6.71 -27.58 32.84
N THR A 1041 -7.76 -27.20 32.11
CA THR A 1041 -7.74 -25.97 31.32
C THR A 1041 -8.83 -24.98 31.74
N PHE A 1042 -8.46 -23.71 31.82
CA PHE A 1042 -9.34 -22.63 32.26
C PHE A 1042 -9.86 -21.78 31.09
N GLY A 1043 -11.11 -21.35 31.18
CA GLY A 1043 -11.78 -20.51 30.21
C GLY A 1043 -12.46 -21.28 29.08
N GLY A 1044 -12.35 -20.75 27.86
CA GLY A 1044 -12.94 -21.26 26.64
C GLY A 1044 -14.45 -21.02 26.51
N ASN A 1045 -14.99 -21.42 25.36
CA ASN A 1045 -16.40 -21.22 25.00
C ASN A 1045 -17.33 -21.99 25.97
N PRO A 1046 -18.40 -21.35 26.51
CA PRO A 1046 -19.30 -22.01 27.45
C PRO A 1046 -19.89 -23.30 26.88
N GLY A 1047 -19.80 -24.39 27.64
CA GLY A 1047 -20.39 -25.69 27.30
C GLY A 1047 -19.64 -26.49 26.23
N GLN A 1048 -18.49 -26.01 25.73
CA GLN A 1048 -17.71 -26.71 24.72
C GLN A 1048 -16.50 -27.46 25.31
N PRO A 1049 -16.13 -28.63 24.76
CA PRO A 1049 -14.89 -29.31 25.14
C PRO A 1049 -13.69 -28.49 24.68
N MET A 1050 -12.59 -28.54 25.44
CA MET A 1050 -11.33 -27.86 25.08
C MET A 1050 -10.24 -28.87 24.77
N ASN A 1051 -9.56 -28.69 23.64
CA ASN A 1051 -8.46 -29.53 23.20
C ASN A 1051 -7.12 -28.88 23.52
N PHE A 1052 -6.38 -29.37 24.52
CA PHE A 1052 -5.17 -28.69 24.99
C PHE A 1052 -3.93 -28.93 24.12
N ASN A 1053 -3.99 -29.95 23.25
CA ASN A 1053 -2.94 -30.24 22.30
C ASN A 1053 -3.37 -29.63 20.96
N GLY A 1054 -2.84 -28.44 20.64
CA GLY A 1054 -3.06 -27.80 19.33
C GLY A 1054 -2.40 -28.61 18.20
N LEU A 1055 -2.53 -28.16 16.94
CA LEU A 1055 -1.81 -28.76 15.80
C LEU A 1055 -0.29 -28.55 15.95
N ALA A 1056 0.36 -29.34 16.80
CA ALA A 1056 1.71 -29.09 17.27
C ALA A 1056 2.76 -29.50 16.23
N GLY A 1057 3.44 -28.52 15.65
CA GLY A 1057 4.76 -28.72 15.07
C GLY A 1057 5.80 -28.97 16.17
N ASN A 1058 6.69 -29.93 15.94
CA ASN A 1058 7.81 -30.19 16.84
C ASN A 1058 8.84 -29.05 16.80
N GLN A 1059 8.96 -28.32 15.68
CA GLN A 1059 9.90 -27.20 15.55
C GLN A 1059 9.41 -26.21 14.50
N VAL A 1060 9.61 -24.91 14.74
CA VAL A 1060 9.33 -23.83 13.78
C VAL A 1060 10.63 -23.24 13.26
N LEU A 1061 10.59 -22.72 12.04
CA LEU A 1061 11.66 -21.90 11.48
C LEU A 1061 11.11 -20.54 11.10
N GLU A 1062 11.87 -19.51 11.43
CA GLU A 1062 11.66 -18.16 10.88
C GLU A 1062 12.29 -18.07 9.50
N TRP A 1063 11.86 -17.10 8.70
CA TRP A 1063 12.39 -16.88 7.35
C TRP A 1063 13.91 -16.75 7.34
N ALA A 1064 14.50 -15.99 8.27
CA ALA A 1064 15.94 -15.83 8.37
C ALA A 1064 16.67 -17.15 8.67
N ASN A 1065 16.04 -18.08 9.40
CA ASN A 1065 16.63 -19.41 9.63
C ASN A 1065 16.58 -20.23 8.35
N LEU A 1066 15.41 -20.30 7.71
CA LEU A 1066 15.22 -21.06 6.47
C LEU A 1066 16.11 -20.56 5.33
N ASP A 1067 16.21 -19.24 5.17
CA ASP A 1067 17.08 -18.61 4.17
C ASP A 1067 18.57 -18.86 4.48
N SER A 1068 18.95 -18.95 5.76
CA SER A 1068 20.30 -19.37 6.15
C SER A 1068 20.59 -20.83 5.78
N GLU A 1069 19.63 -21.74 5.91
CA GLU A 1069 19.75 -23.13 5.44
C GLU A 1069 20.05 -23.16 3.92
N ILE A 1070 19.26 -22.42 3.13
CA ILE A 1070 19.39 -22.36 1.67
C ILE A 1070 20.74 -21.76 1.25
N LYS A 1071 21.15 -20.64 1.88
CA LYS A 1071 22.42 -19.95 1.59
C LYS A 1071 23.62 -20.81 1.96
N THR A 1072 23.62 -21.40 3.17
CA THR A 1072 24.71 -22.26 3.66
C THR A 1072 24.83 -23.54 2.83
N ALA A 1073 23.71 -24.10 2.36
CA ALA A 1073 23.72 -25.23 1.42
C ALA A 1073 24.24 -24.84 0.01
N GLY A 1074 24.38 -23.55 -0.31
CA GLY A 1074 24.78 -23.07 -1.64
C GLY A 1074 23.67 -23.15 -2.69
N LEU A 1075 22.41 -23.18 -2.25
CA LEU A 1075 21.23 -23.42 -3.11
C LEU A 1075 20.45 -22.15 -3.46
N LYS A 1076 20.97 -20.95 -3.15
CA LYS A 1076 20.23 -19.70 -3.40
C LYS A 1076 19.97 -19.42 -4.90
N ASN A 1077 20.76 -20.02 -5.79
CA ASN A 1077 20.55 -19.97 -7.24
C ASN A 1077 19.64 -21.11 -7.77
N ASP A 1078 19.16 -22.01 -6.90
CA ASP A 1078 18.20 -23.05 -7.28
C ASP A 1078 16.85 -22.41 -7.64
N PRO A 1079 16.18 -22.81 -8.74
CA PRO A 1079 14.88 -22.23 -9.12
C PRO A 1079 13.77 -22.40 -8.07
N LEU A 1080 13.92 -23.34 -7.14
CA LEU A 1080 12.98 -23.55 -6.04
C LEU A 1080 13.27 -22.64 -4.84
N ALA A 1081 14.44 -22.00 -4.77
CA ALA A 1081 14.83 -21.16 -3.65
C ALA A 1081 14.07 -19.82 -3.71
N PRO A 1082 13.36 -19.42 -2.64
CA PRO A 1082 12.69 -18.13 -2.61
C PRO A 1082 13.73 -16.99 -2.58
N PRO A 1083 13.43 -15.80 -3.12
CA PRO A 1083 14.35 -14.65 -3.10
C PRO A 1083 14.52 -14.09 -1.68
N ASP A 1084 15.42 -13.12 -1.48
CA ASP A 1084 15.50 -12.39 -0.21
C ASP A 1084 14.33 -11.40 -0.07
N LEU A 1085 13.81 -11.23 1.14
CA LEU A 1085 12.80 -10.20 1.45
C LEU A 1085 13.41 -8.81 1.30
N LEU A 1086 12.71 -7.93 0.59
CA LEU A 1086 13.08 -6.52 0.39
C LEU A 1086 12.49 -5.60 1.47
N VAL A 1087 11.54 -6.11 2.26
CA VAL A 1087 10.89 -5.40 3.37
C VAL A 1087 11.16 -6.09 4.69
N ASN A 1088 11.16 -5.33 5.78
CA ASN A 1088 11.22 -5.85 7.13
C ASN A 1088 9.92 -6.61 7.44
N GLY A 1089 9.99 -7.91 7.27
CA GLY A 1089 8.93 -8.85 7.60
C GLY A 1089 9.53 -10.20 7.92
N ASN A 1090 8.69 -11.11 8.37
CA ASN A 1090 9.09 -12.46 8.67
C ASN A 1090 7.94 -13.42 8.35
N ILE A 1091 8.26 -14.52 7.69
CA ILE A 1091 7.35 -15.65 7.52
C ILE A 1091 7.84 -16.77 8.43
N ARG A 1092 7.01 -17.12 9.40
CA ARG A 1092 7.24 -18.29 10.24
C ARG A 1092 6.56 -19.49 9.59
N ILE A 1093 7.22 -20.63 9.63
CA ILE A 1093 6.65 -21.90 9.20
C ILE A 1093 6.93 -22.99 10.23
N ASN A 1094 6.05 -23.98 10.26
CA ASN A 1094 6.41 -25.26 10.84
C ASN A 1094 7.56 -25.89 10.03
N TRP A 1095 8.37 -26.74 10.65
CA TRP A 1095 9.45 -27.45 9.94
C TRP A 1095 9.42 -28.95 10.22
N ARG A 1096 9.15 -29.33 11.48
CA ARG A 1096 9.02 -30.73 11.90
C ARG A 1096 7.69 -30.95 12.57
N TYR A 1097 7.18 -32.16 12.48
CA TYR A 1097 5.98 -32.59 13.18
C TYR A 1097 6.31 -33.77 14.11
N ALA A 1098 5.58 -33.85 15.22
CA ALA A 1098 5.66 -34.96 16.17
C ALA A 1098 4.58 -35.99 15.85
N TRP A 1099 4.87 -37.27 16.07
CA TRP A 1099 3.90 -38.36 15.95
C TRP A 1099 3.28 -38.71 17.31
N SER A 1100 1.98 -39.06 17.34
CA SER A 1100 1.29 -39.44 18.58
C SER A 1100 1.85 -40.76 19.12
N TRP A 1101 1.96 -40.86 20.44
CA TRP A 1101 2.35 -42.11 21.10
C TRP A 1101 1.20 -43.10 21.20
N LYS A 1102 -0.03 -42.61 21.30
CA LYS A 1102 -1.25 -43.43 21.28
C LYS A 1102 -1.53 -43.98 19.88
N SER A 1103 -1.25 -43.21 18.83
CA SER A 1103 -1.39 -43.63 17.44
C SER A 1103 -0.12 -43.39 16.63
N LYS A 1104 0.70 -44.45 16.51
CA LYS A 1104 1.99 -44.40 15.79
C LYS A 1104 1.87 -44.01 14.31
N ASN A 1105 0.67 -44.07 13.72
CA ASN A 1105 0.43 -43.73 12.32
C ASN A 1105 -0.30 -42.40 12.14
N THR A 1106 -0.46 -41.61 13.21
CA THR A 1106 -1.14 -40.32 13.16
C THR A 1106 -0.21 -39.23 13.73
N PRO A 1107 0.08 -38.15 12.98
CA PRO A 1107 0.79 -37.02 13.54
C PRO A 1107 0.01 -36.46 14.73
N LEU A 1108 0.72 -36.04 15.80
CA LEU A 1108 0.13 -35.57 17.05
C LEU A 1108 -0.86 -34.43 16.81
N ALA A 1109 -0.56 -33.56 15.84
CA ALA A 1109 -1.44 -32.48 15.43
C ALA A 1109 -2.88 -32.94 15.15
N PHE A 1110 -3.09 -34.13 14.57
CA PHE A 1110 -4.43 -34.62 14.20
C PHE A 1110 -5.08 -35.50 15.27
N PHE A 1111 -4.51 -35.53 16.47
CA PHE A 1111 -5.02 -36.32 17.58
C PHE A 1111 -5.80 -35.42 18.54
N VAL A 1112 -7.10 -35.68 18.72
CA VAL A 1112 -7.96 -34.89 19.60
C VAL A 1112 -7.66 -35.23 21.06
N GLU A 1113 -6.91 -34.36 21.74
CA GLU A 1113 -6.66 -34.49 23.18
C GLU A 1113 -7.45 -33.47 23.99
N ARG A 1114 -8.58 -33.94 24.54
CA ARG A 1114 -9.43 -33.14 25.42
C ARG A 1114 -8.78 -32.98 26.78
N ALA A 1115 -8.88 -31.78 27.33
CA ALA A 1115 -8.47 -31.54 28.70
C ALA A 1115 -9.24 -32.48 29.63
N SER A 1116 -8.55 -32.99 30.65
CA SER A 1116 -9.16 -33.85 31.65
C SER A 1116 -10.30 -33.13 32.36
N ILE A 1117 -10.13 -31.83 32.61
CA ILE A 1117 -11.12 -30.96 33.26
C ILE A 1117 -11.09 -29.58 32.59
N ARG A 1118 -12.26 -29.02 32.28
CA ARG A 1118 -12.44 -27.61 31.92
C ARG A 1118 -13.00 -26.85 33.13
N LEU A 1119 -12.45 -25.69 33.44
CA LEU A 1119 -12.93 -24.80 34.49
C LEU A 1119 -13.21 -23.40 33.95
N ALA A 1120 -14.28 -22.75 34.41
CA ALA A 1120 -14.49 -21.34 34.16
C ALA A 1120 -13.71 -20.50 35.19
N TYR A 1121 -13.32 -19.29 34.82
CA TYR A 1121 -12.78 -18.33 35.79
C TYR A 1121 -13.90 -17.78 36.67
N THR A 1122 -13.63 -17.64 37.97
CA THR A 1122 -14.49 -16.96 38.94
C THR A 1122 -13.91 -15.61 39.30
N HIS A 1123 -14.65 -14.81 40.08
CA HIS A 1123 -14.15 -13.54 40.60
C HIS A 1123 -12.90 -13.70 41.51
N GLU A 1124 -12.71 -14.84 42.17
CA GLU A 1124 -11.51 -15.06 42.99
C GLU A 1124 -10.30 -15.58 42.19
N THR A 1125 -10.55 -16.23 41.05
CA THR A 1125 -9.52 -17.00 40.30
C THR A 1125 -9.06 -16.32 39.02
N TYR A 1126 -9.82 -15.36 38.48
CA TYR A 1126 -9.40 -14.57 37.31
C TYR A 1126 -8.19 -13.70 37.68
N MET A 1127 -7.21 -13.60 36.77
CA MET A 1127 -5.95 -12.84 36.94
C MET A 1127 -5.13 -13.16 38.19
N ASN A 1128 -5.58 -14.05 39.07
CA ASN A 1128 -4.94 -14.38 40.32
C ASN A 1128 -4.40 -15.82 40.28
N PRO A 1129 -3.16 -16.02 39.81
CA PRO A 1129 -2.54 -17.35 39.72
C PRO A 1129 -2.55 -18.10 41.06
N GLN A 1130 -2.26 -17.43 42.18
CA GLN A 1130 -2.22 -18.06 43.50
C GLN A 1130 -3.58 -18.62 43.93
N ASN A 1131 -4.65 -17.84 43.76
CA ASN A 1131 -6.01 -18.30 44.09
C ASN A 1131 -6.46 -19.45 43.18
N LEU A 1132 -6.08 -19.38 41.90
CA LEU A 1132 -6.33 -20.46 40.94
C LEU A 1132 -5.63 -21.76 41.39
N TRP A 1133 -4.36 -21.70 41.78
CA TRP A 1133 -3.63 -22.87 42.29
C TRP A 1133 -4.25 -23.43 43.57
N ASN A 1134 -4.63 -22.56 44.51
CA ASN A 1134 -5.31 -22.96 45.75
C ASN A 1134 -6.65 -23.67 45.46
N PHE A 1135 -7.43 -23.15 44.50
CA PHE A 1135 -8.68 -23.77 44.08
C PHE A 1135 -8.46 -25.16 43.49
N VAL A 1136 -7.47 -25.29 42.59
CA VAL A 1136 -7.12 -26.58 41.98
C VAL A 1136 -6.66 -27.57 43.03
N ALA A 1137 -5.74 -27.16 43.90
CA ALA A 1137 -5.19 -28.02 44.94
C ALA A 1137 -6.26 -28.55 45.89
N LYS A 1138 -7.16 -27.67 46.33
CA LYS A 1138 -8.28 -28.01 47.23
C LYS A 1138 -9.31 -28.93 46.57
N THR A 1139 -9.45 -28.90 45.24
CA THR A 1139 -10.55 -29.58 44.54
C THR A 1139 -10.12 -30.90 43.92
N TYR A 1140 -8.90 -30.98 43.37
CA TYR A 1140 -8.51 -32.09 42.49
C TYR A 1140 -7.39 -32.99 43.02
N PHE A 1141 -6.74 -32.64 44.13
CA PHE A 1141 -5.80 -33.53 44.81
C PHE A 1141 -6.40 -34.30 46.01
N LYS A 1142 -7.68 -34.06 46.33
CA LYS A 1142 -8.40 -34.72 47.41
C LYS A 1142 -8.54 -36.23 47.20
#